data_AF-A0A835SSD5-F1
#
_entry.id   AF-A0A835SSD5-F1
#
_cell.length_a   1.000
_cell.length_b   1.000
_cell.length_c   1.000
_cell.angle_alpha   90.00
_cell.angle_beta   90.00
_cell.angle_gamma   90.00
#
_symmetry.space_group_name_H-M   'P 1'
#
loop_
_entity.id
_entity.type
_entity.pdbx_description
1 polymer ?
#
loop_
_entity_poly.entity_id
_entity_poly.type
_entity_poly.pdbx_seq_one_letter_code
_entity_poly.pdbx_strand_id
1 'polypeptide(L)'
;MSSLVVEKEAAAGNPVHQPLSGALVNEPHRKLRVCVLHASLEGSCSTFKDVDPHAKPEAYDPHGRYEWSAAFLRKATSAAQLLELVPGVTEQGGDSAKAAPDVFLNLCDGGWDEDRAGKEVVEALERLNLPYTGANAAFYEPSKIEMKMAAHYYGVKVPAWVHIQCGVGRRGVEAGLEAVLAPPSRGGLRFPLIVKHPSGYGSVGMTKDSKVHDEVQLRKQVALFVGSFGGALVEEFITGREFTVLVVEEPGAASDAGRDTDPDLTSFCPVAYTPVECAFGPGEDFKHFNLKWEDYESLSWRPCAEPELAERLKAAACDTFRATRGVSYGRCDFRVDAAGDIYLLEINPNCGVLYPPGLHGSADYILSLDPEHDHAHFLSTIFATAITRHSLRQPKVAPVFFRRPPRPVPEQHQHQPHVPEDDAPRTPTCEAAAASAAAAATAVAAALSLEDHTDGVATATASSGSDSGTNSSTASGASSPSRISKASGASGAAAANGATGVGGKSSQAAVAGSDAAEGGAGAGGWGLVALVPIRAGEVVQRNEQRPAVLASSGFVQRSWPVGSRQRNWFEAYAYPIGEEVFVTWSDDPTTWAPLNHSCDPNCWLRGLDLVARRNIAPGEQITADYATFCAGPDVAAFECDCGASCCRRRVTGGDYLQPWVVERYGQHVSPFVAAARRRAGLA
;
A
#
# COMPACT_ATOMS: atom_id res chain seq x y z
N MET A 1 34.85 44.79 12.41
CA MET A 1 35.22 44.05 11.18
C MET A 1 34.22 42.89 11.11
N SER A 2 33.05 43.16 10.55
CA SER A 2 32.70 42.88 9.15
C SER A 2 32.51 41.37 8.96
N SER A 3 31.30 40.82 9.19
CA SER A 3 30.15 40.88 8.27
C SER A 3 30.56 40.58 6.83
N LEU A 4 30.36 39.32 6.41
CA LEU A 4 30.41 38.89 5.02
C LEU A 4 28.98 38.90 4.46
N VAL A 5 28.81 39.60 3.34
CA VAL A 5 27.56 39.61 2.57
C VAL A 5 27.56 38.38 1.67
N VAL A 6 26.45 37.65 1.63
CA VAL A 6 26.20 36.69 0.54
C VAL A 6 25.53 37.45 -0.58
N GLU A 7 26.28 37.72 -1.65
CA GLU A 7 25.78 38.50 -2.78
C GLU A 7 24.81 37.66 -3.64
N LYS A 8 23.79 38.31 -4.19
CA LYS A 8 22.93 37.74 -5.22
C LYS A 8 23.60 37.94 -6.58
N GLU A 9 24.00 36.86 -7.24
CA GLU A 9 24.17 36.88 -8.70
C GLU A 9 22.93 36.26 -9.37
N ALA A 10 22.22 37.09 -10.13
CA ALA A 10 21.27 36.62 -11.14
C ALA A 10 21.96 36.82 -12.50
N ALA A 11 22.34 35.73 -13.15
CA ALA A 11 23.06 35.76 -14.43
C ALA A 11 22.51 34.70 -15.38
N ALA A 12 22.01 35.14 -16.54
CA ALA A 12 21.58 34.24 -17.61
C ALA A 12 22.75 33.92 -18.56
N GLY A 13 22.95 32.62 -18.85
CA GLY A 13 23.61 32.17 -20.07
C GLY A 13 25.10 31.82 -19.99
N ASN A 14 25.40 30.57 -19.60
CA ASN A 14 26.47 29.78 -20.23
C ASN A 14 26.19 28.27 -20.04
N PRO A 15 26.01 27.45 -21.10
CA PRO A 15 25.54 26.05 -20.97
C PRO A 15 26.66 25.05 -20.60
N VAL A 16 27.71 25.48 -19.90
CA VAL A 16 28.91 24.68 -19.61
C VAL A 16 28.90 24.26 -18.14
N HIS A 17 28.70 22.95 -17.90
CA HIS A 17 28.67 22.28 -16.59
C HIS A 17 27.46 22.58 -15.67
N GLN A 18 26.24 22.27 -16.13
CA GLN A 18 25.30 21.63 -15.18
C GLN A 18 25.83 20.23 -14.82
N PRO A 19 25.78 19.79 -13.55
CA PRO A 19 26.14 18.43 -13.18
C PRO A 19 25.13 17.41 -13.72
N LEU A 20 25.56 16.15 -13.87
CA LEU A 20 24.67 15.07 -14.28
C LEU A 20 23.78 14.62 -13.11
N SER A 21 22.59 14.09 -13.41
CA SER A 21 21.58 13.72 -12.41
C SER A 21 22.00 12.58 -11.47
N GLY A 22 23.12 11.88 -11.76
CA GLY A 22 23.74 10.91 -10.85
C GLY A 22 24.14 11.49 -9.47
N ALA A 23 24.16 12.82 -9.31
CA ALA A 23 24.29 13.46 -8.00
C ALA A 23 23.22 12.98 -6.98
N LEU A 24 22.01 12.66 -7.44
CA LEU A 24 20.92 12.10 -6.63
C LEU A 24 21.26 10.72 -6.00
N VAL A 25 22.23 10.01 -6.57
CA VAL A 25 22.72 8.70 -6.11
C VAL A 25 24.19 8.75 -5.66
N ASN A 26 24.68 9.94 -5.29
CA ASN A 26 26.06 10.22 -4.85
C ASN A 26 27.15 10.03 -5.91
N GLU A 27 26.80 9.98 -7.19
CA GLU A 27 27.72 9.82 -8.32
C GLU A 27 27.57 10.99 -9.33
N PRO A 28 27.96 12.23 -8.97
CA PRO A 28 27.67 13.46 -9.75
C PRO A 28 28.34 13.54 -11.13
N HIS A 29 29.18 12.56 -11.49
CA HIS A 29 29.89 12.48 -12.76
C HIS A 29 29.30 11.48 -13.75
N ARG A 30 28.19 10.79 -13.41
CA ARG A 30 27.46 9.93 -14.35
C ARG A 30 26.00 10.33 -14.51
N LYS A 31 25.39 9.81 -15.58
CA LYS A 31 23.94 9.87 -15.78
C LYS A 31 23.22 9.01 -14.75
N LEU A 32 22.02 9.44 -14.36
CA LEU A 32 21.08 8.59 -13.63
C LEU A 32 20.41 7.63 -14.63
N ARG A 33 20.40 6.32 -14.31
CA ARG A 33 19.85 5.26 -15.16
C ARG A 33 18.36 5.11 -14.87
N VAL A 34 17.53 5.35 -15.87
CA VAL A 34 16.07 5.32 -15.75
C VAL A 34 15.51 4.12 -16.53
N CYS A 35 14.63 3.36 -15.89
CA CYS A 35 13.82 2.35 -16.57
C CYS A 35 12.37 2.82 -16.66
N VAL A 36 11.91 3.13 -17.87
CA VAL A 36 10.53 3.53 -18.15
C VAL A 36 9.66 2.28 -18.20
N LEU A 37 8.63 2.22 -17.36
CA LEU A 37 7.66 1.14 -17.35
C LEU A 37 6.41 1.58 -18.11
N HIS A 38 6.09 0.88 -19.18
CA HIS A 38 4.87 1.07 -19.96
C HIS A 38 3.94 -0.13 -19.80
N ALA A 39 2.63 0.11 -19.82
CA ALA A 39 1.66 -0.97 -20.00
C ALA A 39 1.81 -1.57 -21.41
N SER A 40 1.99 -2.89 -21.50
CA SER A 40 2.00 -3.62 -22.76
C SER A 40 0.56 -3.86 -23.24
N LEU A 41 0.31 -3.54 -24.51
CA LEU A 41 -0.94 -3.83 -25.22
C LEU A 41 -0.89 -5.18 -25.97
N GLU A 42 0.20 -5.94 -25.81
CA GLU A 42 0.33 -7.32 -26.29
C GLU A 42 -0.74 -8.20 -25.63
N GLY A 43 -1.55 -8.90 -26.43
CA GLY A 43 -2.66 -9.73 -25.95
C GLY A 43 -3.88 -8.97 -25.43
N SER A 44 -3.72 -7.70 -25.02
CA SER A 44 -4.77 -6.91 -24.36
C SER A 44 -5.99 -6.65 -25.25
N CYS A 45 -7.19 -6.71 -24.66
CA CYS A 45 -8.47 -6.32 -25.25
C CYS A 45 -8.92 -4.89 -24.86
N SER A 46 -8.03 -4.07 -24.28
CA SER A 46 -8.33 -2.70 -23.83
C SER A 46 -8.82 -1.77 -24.96
N THR A 47 -9.77 -0.89 -24.64
CA THR A 47 -10.29 0.16 -25.56
C THR A 47 -9.26 1.23 -25.92
N PHE A 48 -8.16 1.35 -25.18
CA PHE A 48 -7.13 2.37 -25.42
C PHE A 48 -6.10 1.96 -26.49
N LYS A 49 -6.17 0.71 -26.98
CA LYS A 49 -5.14 0.03 -27.77
C LYS A 49 -4.67 0.77 -29.02
N ASP A 50 -5.58 1.48 -29.69
CA ASP A 50 -5.33 2.17 -30.96
C ASP A 50 -5.45 3.71 -30.83
N VAL A 51 -5.61 4.24 -29.60
CA VAL A 51 -5.87 5.68 -29.35
C VAL A 51 -4.95 6.34 -28.31
N ASP A 52 -4.25 5.57 -27.46
CA ASP A 52 -3.36 6.11 -26.41
C ASP A 52 -1.87 5.88 -26.78
N PRO A 53 -1.13 6.91 -27.23
CA PRO A 53 0.23 6.76 -27.72
C PRO A 53 1.24 6.60 -26.56
N HIS A 54 2.16 5.64 -26.67
CA HIS A 54 3.19 5.46 -25.65
C HIS A 54 4.02 6.73 -25.43
N ALA A 55 4.13 7.14 -24.16
CA ALA A 55 4.92 8.28 -23.71
C ALA A 55 6.39 8.22 -24.15
N LYS A 56 6.99 9.41 -24.30
CA LYS A 56 8.34 9.64 -24.79
C LYS A 56 9.14 10.58 -23.86
N PRO A 57 9.38 10.18 -22.59
CA PRO A 57 10.12 10.99 -21.63
C PRO A 57 11.55 11.33 -22.10
N GLU A 58 12.16 10.51 -22.95
CA GLU A 58 13.48 10.78 -23.54
C GLU A 58 13.50 12.02 -24.46
N ALA A 59 12.35 12.45 -24.97
CA ALA A 59 12.23 13.68 -25.77
C ALA A 59 12.37 14.96 -24.91
N TYR A 60 12.17 14.86 -23.59
CA TYR A 60 12.20 15.96 -22.64
C TYR A 60 13.51 16.02 -21.81
N ASP A 61 14.56 15.33 -22.28
CA ASP A 61 15.93 15.43 -21.75
C ASP A 61 16.90 16.02 -22.80
N PRO A 62 16.72 17.30 -23.20
CA PRO A 62 17.55 17.93 -24.25
C PRO A 62 19.03 18.09 -23.85
N HIS A 63 19.34 17.93 -22.56
CA HIS A 63 20.70 17.97 -22.02
C HIS A 63 21.30 16.56 -21.83
N GLY A 64 20.54 15.50 -22.11
CA GLY A 64 21.00 14.12 -22.00
C GLY A 64 21.47 13.74 -20.60
N ARG A 65 20.81 14.23 -19.55
CA ARG A 65 21.14 13.99 -18.14
C ARG A 65 20.94 12.53 -17.73
N TYR A 66 20.03 11.81 -18.40
CA TYR A 66 19.62 10.44 -18.06
C TYR A 66 20.15 9.39 -19.05
N GLU A 67 20.31 8.16 -18.57
CA GLU A 67 20.51 6.96 -19.40
C GLU A 67 19.19 6.19 -19.45
N TRP A 68 18.55 6.17 -20.62
CA TRP A 68 17.19 5.69 -20.79
C TRP A 68 17.14 4.20 -21.19
N SER A 69 16.25 3.47 -20.54
CA SER A 69 15.81 2.12 -20.92
C SER A 69 14.30 2.02 -20.75
N ALA A 70 13.64 1.07 -21.43
CA ALA A 70 12.20 0.86 -21.32
C ALA A 70 11.84 -0.62 -21.19
N ALA A 71 10.74 -0.91 -20.50
CA ALA A 71 10.15 -2.23 -20.35
C ALA A 71 8.62 -2.15 -20.52
N PHE A 72 8.05 -3.14 -21.21
CA PHE A 72 6.62 -3.21 -21.51
C PHE A 72 5.99 -4.35 -20.70
N LEU A 73 5.24 -4.01 -19.66
CA LEU A 73 4.71 -4.94 -18.68
C LEU A 73 3.30 -5.39 -19.08
N ARG A 74 3.06 -6.69 -19.20
CA ARG A 74 1.69 -7.24 -19.35
C ARG A 74 1.08 -7.43 -17.98
N LYS A 75 -0.20 -7.09 -17.78
CA LYS A 75 -0.86 -7.18 -16.47
C LYS A 75 -0.68 -8.55 -15.79
N ALA A 76 -0.86 -9.63 -16.56
CA ALA A 76 -0.75 -11.00 -16.06
C ALA A 76 0.69 -11.45 -15.68
N THR A 77 1.74 -10.72 -16.09
CA THR A 77 3.14 -11.09 -15.83
C THR A 77 4.01 -9.96 -15.26
N SER A 78 3.43 -8.80 -14.93
CA SER A 78 4.15 -7.57 -14.57
C SER A 78 5.11 -7.75 -13.39
N ALA A 79 4.69 -8.42 -12.32
CA ALA A 79 5.54 -8.71 -11.17
C ALA A 79 6.74 -9.62 -11.50
N ALA A 80 6.58 -10.59 -12.42
CA ALA A 80 7.67 -11.45 -12.87
C ALA A 80 8.64 -10.68 -13.78
N GLN A 81 8.11 -9.88 -14.70
CA GLN A 81 8.91 -9.00 -15.57
C GLN A 81 9.67 -7.93 -14.76
N LEU A 82 9.13 -7.45 -13.64
CA LEU A 82 9.84 -6.56 -12.71
C LEU A 82 11.02 -7.26 -12.02
N LEU A 83 10.85 -8.52 -11.57
CA LEU A 83 11.93 -9.31 -10.98
C LEU A 83 13.12 -9.49 -11.94
N GLU A 84 12.87 -9.63 -13.25
CA GLU A 84 13.89 -9.69 -14.30
C GLU A 84 14.69 -8.38 -14.47
N LEU A 85 14.15 -7.24 -14.03
CA LEU A 85 14.81 -5.93 -14.06
C LEU A 85 15.61 -5.64 -12.77
N VAL A 86 15.49 -6.48 -11.73
CA VAL A 86 16.23 -6.32 -10.47
C VAL A 86 17.54 -7.15 -10.51
N PRO A 87 18.72 -6.52 -10.31
CA PRO A 87 19.99 -7.23 -10.34
C PRO A 87 20.07 -8.37 -9.31
N GLY A 88 20.59 -9.53 -9.73
CA GLY A 88 20.88 -10.66 -8.85
C GLY A 88 19.68 -11.54 -8.47
N VAL A 89 18.49 -11.29 -9.03
CA VAL A 89 17.27 -12.06 -8.74
C VAL A 89 17.13 -13.32 -9.60
N THR A 90 17.71 -13.35 -10.80
CA THR A 90 17.57 -14.47 -11.76
C THR A 90 18.92 -15.14 -12.07
N GLU A 91 19.06 -16.43 -11.73
CA GLU A 91 20.26 -17.24 -12.06
C GLU A 91 20.47 -17.43 -13.58
N GLN A 92 19.45 -17.13 -14.40
CA GLN A 92 19.50 -17.23 -15.86
C GLN A 92 20.07 -15.97 -16.54
N GLY A 93 20.48 -14.94 -15.78
CA GLY A 93 21.17 -13.75 -16.27
C GLY A 93 22.63 -14.00 -16.71
N GLY A 94 22.86 -14.96 -17.59
CA GLY A 94 24.18 -15.26 -18.15
C GLY A 94 24.68 -14.17 -19.09
N ASP A 95 25.87 -13.63 -18.79
CA ASP A 95 26.66 -12.69 -19.61
C ASP A 95 25.90 -11.63 -20.44
N SER A 96 25.51 -10.52 -19.79
CA SER A 96 25.64 -9.20 -20.44
C SER A 96 25.45 -8.02 -19.48
N ALA A 97 26.58 -7.39 -19.12
CA ALA A 97 26.91 -5.94 -19.06
C ALA A 97 25.88 -4.82 -18.71
N LYS A 98 24.56 -5.06 -18.58
CA LYS A 98 23.55 -4.01 -18.41
C LYS A 98 23.40 -3.67 -16.94
N ALA A 99 23.74 -2.42 -16.59
CA ALA A 99 23.75 -1.98 -15.20
C ALA A 99 22.34 -1.68 -14.67
N ALA A 100 22.17 -1.77 -13.36
CA ALA A 100 20.90 -1.57 -12.65
C ALA A 100 20.24 -0.22 -12.96
N PRO A 101 18.90 -0.13 -13.08
CA PRO A 101 18.18 1.14 -12.98
C PRO A 101 18.43 1.78 -11.60
N ASP A 102 18.64 3.10 -11.57
CA ASP A 102 18.66 3.87 -10.32
C ASP A 102 17.25 4.31 -9.89
N VAL A 103 16.33 4.42 -10.85
CA VAL A 103 14.92 4.77 -10.64
C VAL A 103 14.04 4.20 -11.77
N PHE A 104 12.84 3.79 -11.42
CA PHE A 104 11.80 3.37 -12.36
C PHE A 104 10.83 4.52 -12.64
N LEU A 105 10.74 4.96 -13.89
CA LEU A 105 9.71 5.90 -14.35
C LEU A 105 8.43 5.11 -14.64
N ASN A 106 7.55 5.00 -13.65
CA ASN A 106 6.31 4.25 -13.80
C ASN A 106 5.26 5.06 -14.57
N LEU A 107 4.97 4.63 -15.81
CA LEU A 107 3.93 5.18 -16.67
C LEU A 107 2.85 4.12 -16.99
N CYS A 108 2.71 3.10 -16.12
CA CYS A 108 1.58 2.19 -16.12
C CYS A 108 0.38 2.84 -15.40
N ASP A 109 -0.77 2.87 -16.06
CA ASP A 109 -1.98 3.61 -15.66
C ASP A 109 -3.25 2.72 -15.52
N GLY A 110 -3.13 1.41 -15.71
CA GLY A 110 -4.26 0.48 -15.66
C GLY A 110 -4.90 0.34 -14.27
N GLY A 111 -6.21 0.58 -14.18
CA GLY A 111 -7.01 0.29 -12.97
C GLY A 111 -7.06 -1.21 -12.63
N TRP A 112 -7.46 -1.55 -11.40
CA TRP A 112 -7.48 -2.94 -10.92
C TRP A 112 -8.30 -3.90 -11.80
N ASP A 113 -9.36 -3.43 -12.45
CA ASP A 113 -10.31 -4.18 -13.30
C ASP A 113 -9.98 -4.15 -14.80
N GLU A 114 -9.01 -3.34 -15.23
CA GLU A 114 -8.60 -3.27 -16.65
C GLU A 114 -7.74 -4.46 -17.11
N ASP A 115 -7.58 -4.60 -18.43
CA ASP A 115 -6.63 -5.52 -19.09
C ASP A 115 -5.33 -4.79 -19.52
N ARG A 116 -4.91 -3.79 -18.72
CA ARG A 116 -3.65 -3.04 -18.85
C ARG A 116 -2.89 -3.10 -17.53
N ALA A 117 -1.56 -3.17 -17.57
CA ALA A 117 -0.75 -3.16 -16.36
C ALA A 117 -0.84 -1.81 -15.64
N GLY A 118 -0.86 -1.82 -14.31
CA GLY A 118 -1.00 -0.60 -13.52
C GLY A 118 -0.91 -0.82 -12.01
N LYS A 119 -2.04 -0.95 -11.32
CA LYS A 119 -2.07 -1.08 -9.85
C LYS A 119 -1.11 -2.16 -9.33
N GLU A 120 -1.10 -3.33 -9.97
CA GLU A 120 -0.26 -4.46 -9.57
C GLU A 120 1.24 -4.26 -9.90
N VAL A 121 1.58 -3.34 -10.82
CA VAL A 121 2.96 -2.85 -11.02
C VAL A 121 3.43 -2.08 -9.78
N VAL A 122 2.58 -1.20 -9.24
CA VAL A 122 2.90 -0.40 -8.04
C VAL A 122 3.03 -1.29 -6.80
N GLU A 123 2.11 -2.23 -6.61
CA GLU A 123 2.18 -3.22 -5.52
C GLU A 123 3.47 -4.07 -5.60
N ALA A 124 3.89 -4.46 -6.80
CA ALA A 124 5.16 -5.16 -7.02
C ALA A 124 6.39 -4.27 -6.77
N LEU A 125 6.40 -3.02 -7.26
CA LEU A 125 7.47 -2.04 -7.02
C LEU A 125 7.66 -1.75 -5.52
N GLU A 126 6.58 -1.64 -4.76
CA GLU A 126 6.61 -1.48 -3.29
C GLU A 126 7.12 -2.74 -2.60
N ARG A 127 6.60 -3.92 -2.97
CA ARG A 127 7.01 -5.20 -2.39
C ARG A 127 8.49 -5.52 -2.64
N LEU A 128 9.05 -5.03 -3.74
CA LEU A 128 10.48 -5.12 -4.08
C LEU A 128 11.30 -3.93 -3.54
N ASN A 129 10.67 -2.99 -2.83
CA ASN A 129 11.26 -1.76 -2.29
C ASN A 129 11.97 -0.88 -3.35
N LEU A 130 11.58 -0.95 -4.63
CA LEU A 130 12.30 -0.28 -5.73
C LEU A 130 12.04 1.24 -5.78
N PRO A 131 13.02 2.09 -6.08
CA PRO A 131 12.80 3.53 -6.29
C PRO A 131 11.94 3.76 -7.54
N TYR A 132 10.74 4.34 -7.38
CA TYR A 132 9.79 4.57 -8.48
C TYR A 132 9.11 5.96 -8.39
N THR A 133 8.70 6.48 -9.54
CA THR A 133 7.89 7.72 -9.68
C THR A 133 6.39 7.41 -9.75
N GLY A 134 5.55 8.41 -9.51
CA GLY A 134 4.09 8.23 -9.52
C GLY A 134 3.54 7.77 -8.16
N ALA A 135 2.26 7.46 -8.14
CA ALA A 135 1.50 7.18 -6.93
C ALA A 135 1.87 5.85 -6.27
N ASN A 136 1.75 5.79 -4.94
CA ASN A 136 1.84 4.55 -4.17
C ASN A 136 0.51 3.77 -4.21
N ALA A 137 0.49 2.50 -3.81
CA ALA A 137 -0.67 1.61 -3.97
C ALA A 137 -1.96 2.12 -3.26
N ALA A 138 -1.79 2.96 -2.22
CA ALA A 138 -2.86 3.62 -1.48
C ALA A 138 -3.41 4.89 -2.18
N PHE A 139 -2.56 5.66 -2.87
CA PHE A 139 -2.97 6.86 -3.62
C PHE A 139 -3.31 6.57 -5.08
N TYR A 140 -2.82 5.47 -5.68
CA TYR A 140 -2.95 5.16 -7.12
C TYR A 140 -4.39 5.04 -7.60
N GLU A 141 -5.26 4.47 -6.77
CA GLU A 141 -6.66 4.15 -7.10
C GLU A 141 -7.57 4.46 -5.89
N PRO A 142 -7.85 5.75 -5.60
CA PRO A 142 -8.84 6.14 -4.60
C PRO A 142 -10.22 6.10 -5.24
N SER A 143 -11.25 5.65 -4.52
CA SER A 143 -12.62 5.85 -5.00
C SER A 143 -12.98 7.34 -4.99
N LYS A 144 -13.90 7.75 -5.88
CA LYS A 144 -14.44 9.12 -5.89
C LYS A 144 -15.18 9.48 -4.60
N ILE A 145 -15.51 8.49 -3.77
CA ILE A 145 -16.11 8.66 -2.44
C ILE A 145 -15.04 9.04 -1.42
N GLU A 146 -13.92 8.31 -1.38
CA GLU A 146 -12.77 8.62 -0.51
C GLU A 146 -12.19 10.00 -0.85
N MET A 147 -12.02 10.31 -2.14
CA MET A 147 -11.63 11.65 -2.60
C MET A 147 -12.54 12.74 -2.02
N LYS A 148 -13.86 12.55 -2.08
CA LYS A 148 -14.83 13.56 -1.62
C LYS A 148 -14.90 13.68 -0.10
N MET A 149 -14.81 12.57 0.61
CA MET A 149 -14.75 12.56 2.07
C MET A 149 -13.49 13.28 2.56
N ALA A 150 -12.34 12.97 1.96
CA ALA A 150 -11.07 13.63 2.27
C ALA A 150 -11.11 15.13 1.95
N ALA A 151 -11.50 15.51 0.73
CA ALA A 151 -11.58 16.91 0.28
C ALA A 151 -12.48 17.77 1.19
N HIS A 152 -13.62 17.21 1.64
CA HIS A 152 -14.53 17.90 2.56
C HIS A 152 -13.86 18.25 3.91
N TYR A 153 -13.08 17.35 4.50
CA TYR A 153 -12.35 17.62 5.75
C TYR A 153 -11.23 18.68 5.58
N TYR A 154 -10.72 18.85 4.36
CA TYR A 154 -9.75 19.90 4.00
C TYR A 154 -10.42 21.19 3.49
N GLY A 155 -11.75 21.29 3.56
CA GLY A 155 -12.50 22.51 3.18
C GLY A 155 -12.68 22.71 1.67
N VAL A 156 -12.18 21.80 0.83
CA VAL A 156 -12.40 21.81 -0.62
C VAL A 156 -13.84 21.37 -0.89
N LYS A 157 -14.63 22.21 -1.58
CA LYS A 157 -16.03 21.87 -1.90
C LYS A 157 -16.07 20.71 -2.90
N VAL A 158 -17.12 19.91 -2.79
CA VAL A 158 -17.43 18.80 -3.69
C VAL A 158 -18.90 18.88 -4.10
N PRO A 159 -19.28 18.41 -5.29
CA PRO A 159 -20.67 18.23 -5.65
C PRO A 159 -21.39 17.36 -4.61
N ALA A 160 -22.62 17.74 -4.21
CA ALA A 160 -23.43 16.89 -3.34
C ALA A 160 -23.78 15.58 -4.08
N TRP A 161 -23.75 14.45 -3.37
CA TRP A 161 -23.67 13.13 -4.01
C TRP A 161 -24.38 12.02 -3.22
N VAL A 162 -24.76 10.96 -3.93
CA VAL A 162 -25.27 9.69 -3.38
C VAL A 162 -24.62 8.53 -4.13
N HIS A 163 -24.16 7.52 -3.39
CA HIS A 163 -23.67 6.26 -3.96
C HIS A 163 -24.73 5.17 -3.86
N ILE A 164 -25.04 4.53 -5.00
CA ILE A 164 -26.05 3.49 -5.12
C ILE A 164 -25.34 2.16 -5.43
N GLN A 165 -25.44 1.17 -4.53
CA GLN A 165 -24.73 -0.12 -4.63
C GLN A 165 -25.69 -1.30 -4.89
N CYS A 166 -25.26 -2.24 -5.74
CA CYS A 166 -26.01 -3.48 -6.02
C CYS A 166 -25.97 -4.51 -4.88
N GLY A 167 -25.03 -4.39 -3.93
CA GLY A 167 -24.77 -5.39 -2.88
C GLY A 167 -25.94 -5.70 -1.94
N VAL A 168 -26.98 -4.84 -1.91
CA VAL A 168 -28.24 -5.05 -1.15
C VAL A 168 -29.40 -5.55 -2.03
N GLY A 169 -29.10 -5.98 -3.26
CA GLY A 169 -30.06 -6.34 -4.29
C GLY A 169 -30.93 -5.16 -4.76
N ARG A 170 -32.05 -5.45 -5.43
CA ARG A 170 -32.96 -4.41 -5.95
C ARG A 170 -33.45 -3.41 -4.89
N ARG A 171 -33.53 -3.82 -3.62
CA ARG A 171 -33.90 -2.95 -2.50
C ARG A 171 -32.85 -1.88 -2.20
N GLY A 172 -31.56 -2.17 -2.40
CA GLY A 172 -30.48 -1.18 -2.29
C GLY A 172 -30.53 -0.13 -3.40
N VAL A 173 -30.88 -0.55 -4.62
CA VAL A 173 -31.00 0.37 -5.77
C VAL A 173 -32.15 1.34 -5.59
N GLU A 174 -33.34 0.85 -5.19
CA GLU A 174 -34.49 1.73 -4.97
C GLU A 174 -34.28 2.66 -3.76
N ALA A 175 -33.72 2.17 -2.65
CA ALA A 175 -33.39 3.02 -1.50
C ALA A 175 -32.34 4.11 -1.84
N GLY A 176 -31.41 3.81 -2.75
CA GLY A 176 -30.46 4.80 -3.28
C GLY A 176 -31.14 5.86 -4.17
N LEU A 177 -32.13 5.47 -4.96
CA LEU A 177 -32.95 6.39 -5.75
C LEU A 177 -33.86 7.25 -4.86
N GLU A 178 -34.50 6.67 -3.84
CA GLU A 178 -35.26 7.39 -2.81
C GLU A 178 -34.39 8.42 -2.08
N ALA A 179 -33.12 8.10 -1.81
CA ALA A 179 -32.16 9.02 -1.21
C ALA A 179 -31.79 10.19 -2.15
N VAL A 180 -31.56 9.93 -3.45
CA VAL A 180 -31.33 10.99 -4.45
C VAL A 180 -32.54 11.91 -4.59
N LEU A 181 -33.75 11.34 -4.63
CA LEU A 181 -35.02 12.04 -4.89
C LEU A 181 -35.64 12.68 -3.63
N ALA A 182 -34.99 12.54 -2.46
CA ALA A 182 -35.45 13.16 -1.23
C ALA A 182 -35.40 14.70 -1.29
N PRO A 183 -36.17 15.42 -0.45
CA PRO A 183 -35.99 16.86 -0.31
C PRO A 183 -34.54 17.21 0.12
N PRO A 184 -33.93 18.30 -0.37
CA PRO A 184 -32.58 18.69 0.04
C PRO A 184 -32.39 18.92 1.55
N SER A 185 -33.47 19.24 2.28
CA SER A 185 -33.50 19.28 3.75
C SER A 185 -33.34 17.92 4.44
N ARG A 186 -33.25 16.83 3.66
CA ARG A 186 -32.93 15.46 4.08
C ARG A 186 -31.73 14.86 3.32
N GLY A 187 -30.98 15.68 2.57
CA GLY A 187 -29.78 15.27 1.84
C GLY A 187 -29.98 14.80 0.39
N GLY A 188 -31.20 14.89 -0.17
CA GLY A 188 -31.43 14.60 -1.59
C GLY A 188 -30.93 15.71 -2.52
N LEU A 189 -30.79 15.38 -3.80
CA LEU A 189 -30.03 16.15 -4.80
C LEU A 189 -30.94 16.96 -5.73
N ARG A 190 -30.42 18.05 -6.31
CA ARG A 190 -31.14 18.93 -7.25
C ARG A 190 -30.65 18.71 -8.69
N PHE A 191 -31.59 18.50 -9.61
CA PHE A 191 -31.30 18.39 -11.05
C PHE A 191 -30.76 19.72 -11.64
N PRO A 192 -29.91 19.68 -12.69
CA PRO A 192 -29.38 18.47 -13.35
C PRO A 192 -28.41 17.68 -12.47
N LEU A 193 -28.41 16.36 -12.65
CA LEU A 193 -27.50 15.43 -11.97
C LEU A 193 -26.55 14.80 -12.99
N ILE A 194 -25.44 14.23 -12.53
CA ILE A 194 -24.55 13.39 -13.35
C ILE A 194 -24.36 12.02 -12.71
N VAL A 195 -24.52 10.96 -13.52
CA VAL A 195 -24.40 9.56 -13.14
C VAL A 195 -23.12 8.98 -13.76
N LYS A 196 -22.21 8.49 -12.92
CA LYS A 196 -20.88 7.98 -13.33
C LYS A 196 -20.41 6.81 -12.47
N HIS A 197 -19.29 6.20 -12.87
CA HIS A 197 -18.66 5.09 -12.15
C HIS A 197 -18.05 5.57 -10.81
N PRO A 198 -18.23 4.87 -9.68
CA PRO A 198 -17.68 5.27 -8.38
C PRO A 198 -16.13 5.29 -8.32
N SER A 199 -15.44 4.52 -9.17
CA SER A 199 -13.96 4.44 -9.20
C SER A 199 -13.38 4.45 -10.63
N GLY A 200 -14.05 5.07 -11.61
CA GLY A 200 -13.71 4.89 -13.03
C GLY A 200 -12.70 5.89 -13.57
N TYR A 201 -11.78 5.39 -14.42
CA TYR A 201 -10.83 6.18 -15.22
C TYR A 201 -11.38 6.49 -16.61
N GLY A 202 -10.62 7.24 -17.41
CA GLY A 202 -10.86 7.38 -18.85
C GLY A 202 -12.19 8.02 -19.30
N SER A 203 -13.06 8.44 -18.38
CA SER A 203 -14.49 8.69 -18.62
C SER A 203 -15.26 7.44 -19.12
N VAL A 204 -14.77 6.23 -18.79
CA VAL A 204 -15.36 4.95 -19.22
C VAL A 204 -16.82 4.84 -18.79
N GLY A 205 -17.69 4.43 -19.72
CA GLY A 205 -19.14 4.34 -19.53
C GLY A 205 -19.90 5.68 -19.53
N MET A 206 -19.21 6.83 -19.48
CA MET A 206 -19.86 8.14 -19.52
C MET A 206 -20.13 8.59 -20.95
N THR A 207 -21.41 8.85 -21.23
CA THR A 207 -21.91 9.43 -22.48
C THR A 207 -22.70 10.71 -22.17
N LYS A 208 -23.26 11.41 -23.17
CA LYS A 208 -24.13 12.58 -22.93
C LYS A 208 -25.32 12.26 -21.99
N ASP A 209 -25.90 11.08 -22.13
CA ASP A 209 -26.97 10.54 -21.27
C ASP A 209 -26.57 10.40 -19.79
N SER A 210 -25.27 10.48 -19.43
CA SER A 210 -24.85 10.53 -18.03
C SER A 210 -25.31 11.79 -17.31
N LYS A 211 -25.56 12.89 -18.03
CA LYS A 211 -26.14 14.12 -17.46
C LYS A 211 -27.66 14.04 -17.56
N VAL A 212 -28.31 13.82 -16.41
CA VAL A 212 -29.74 13.56 -16.32
C VAL A 212 -30.49 14.77 -15.79
N HIS A 213 -31.65 15.07 -16.38
CA HIS A 213 -32.47 16.25 -16.07
C HIS A 213 -33.79 15.92 -15.35
N ASP A 214 -34.17 14.65 -15.24
CA ASP A 214 -35.37 14.18 -14.56
C ASP A 214 -35.21 12.76 -13.97
N GLU A 215 -36.21 12.31 -13.21
CA GLU A 215 -36.22 10.99 -12.57
C GLU A 215 -36.21 9.81 -13.57
N VAL A 216 -36.81 9.95 -14.75
CA VAL A 216 -36.87 8.88 -15.77
C VAL A 216 -35.48 8.67 -16.36
N GLN A 217 -34.78 9.76 -16.67
CA GLN A 217 -33.39 9.76 -17.11
C GLN A 217 -32.47 9.20 -16.01
N LEU A 218 -32.62 9.65 -14.76
CA LEU A 218 -31.89 9.14 -13.60
C LEU A 218 -32.05 7.62 -13.44
N ARG A 219 -33.29 7.11 -13.42
CA ARG A 219 -33.57 5.68 -13.26
C ARG A 219 -33.00 4.84 -14.39
N LYS A 220 -33.09 5.31 -15.64
CA LYS A 220 -32.45 4.68 -16.80
C LYS A 220 -30.94 4.55 -16.61
N GLN A 221 -30.27 5.65 -16.27
CA GLN A 221 -28.81 5.72 -16.25
C GLN A 221 -28.22 5.03 -15.00
N VAL A 222 -28.87 5.11 -13.84
CA VAL A 222 -28.50 4.34 -12.65
C VAL A 222 -28.64 2.83 -12.92
N ALA A 223 -29.70 2.39 -13.59
CA ALA A 223 -29.85 0.97 -13.95
C ALA A 223 -28.76 0.48 -14.90
N LEU A 224 -28.29 1.33 -15.83
CA LEU A 224 -27.15 1.04 -16.71
C LEU A 224 -25.86 0.89 -15.91
N PHE A 225 -25.49 1.89 -15.10
CA PHE A 225 -24.25 1.84 -14.32
C PHE A 225 -24.23 0.71 -13.28
N VAL A 226 -25.33 0.49 -12.56
CA VAL A 226 -25.48 -0.64 -11.63
C VAL A 226 -25.40 -1.98 -12.35
N GLY A 227 -25.94 -2.09 -13.57
CA GLY A 227 -25.90 -3.31 -14.38
C GLY A 227 -24.52 -3.63 -14.97
N SER A 228 -23.77 -2.60 -15.39
CA SER A 228 -22.43 -2.75 -15.97
C SER A 228 -21.31 -2.86 -14.92
N PHE A 229 -21.46 -2.20 -13.76
CA PHE A 229 -20.37 -1.99 -12.81
C PHE A 229 -20.70 -2.31 -11.34
N GLY A 230 -21.92 -2.78 -11.04
CA GLY A 230 -22.34 -3.09 -9.68
C GLY A 230 -22.64 -1.88 -8.78
N GLY A 231 -22.44 -0.66 -9.26
CA GLY A 231 -22.75 0.57 -8.54
C GLY A 231 -22.81 1.81 -9.44
N ALA A 232 -23.43 2.87 -8.93
CA ALA A 232 -23.53 4.17 -9.60
C ALA A 232 -23.30 5.30 -8.58
N LEU A 233 -22.46 6.27 -8.94
CA LEU A 233 -22.29 7.52 -8.20
C LEU A 233 -23.11 8.61 -8.89
N VAL A 234 -24.04 9.21 -8.16
CA VAL A 234 -24.92 10.28 -8.62
C VAL A 234 -24.51 11.58 -7.93
N GLU A 235 -24.30 12.66 -8.69
CA GLU A 235 -23.85 13.96 -8.17
C GLU A 235 -24.71 15.11 -8.72
N GLU A 236 -24.83 16.22 -7.98
CA GLU A 236 -25.32 17.48 -8.54
C GLU A 236 -24.39 18.00 -9.64
N PHE A 237 -24.92 18.34 -10.81
CA PHE A 237 -24.11 18.84 -11.91
C PHE A 237 -23.77 20.33 -11.71
N ILE A 238 -22.50 20.63 -11.44
CA ILE A 238 -22.00 21.99 -11.23
C ILE A 238 -21.90 22.72 -12.57
N THR A 239 -22.99 23.37 -12.98
CA THR A 239 -23.03 24.26 -14.16
C THR A 239 -22.02 25.38 -14.01
N GLY A 240 -21.07 25.46 -14.94
CA GLY A 240 -19.92 26.37 -14.84
C GLY A 240 -18.75 25.93 -15.72
N ARG A 241 -17.61 26.60 -15.57
CA ARG A 241 -16.35 26.30 -16.27
C ARG A 241 -15.69 25.05 -15.68
N GLU A 242 -14.92 24.32 -16.48
CA GLU A 242 -14.17 23.15 -16.02
C GLU A 242 -12.66 23.42 -16.11
N PHE A 243 -11.94 23.13 -15.04
CA PHE A 243 -10.50 23.39 -14.91
C PHE A 243 -9.76 22.11 -14.56
N THR A 244 -8.47 22.11 -14.87
CA THR A 244 -7.55 21.03 -14.54
C THR A 244 -6.22 21.59 -14.03
N VAL A 245 -5.67 20.98 -12.99
CA VAL A 245 -4.47 21.45 -12.28
C VAL A 245 -3.56 20.25 -12.01
N LEU A 246 -2.33 20.30 -12.53
CA LEU A 246 -1.29 19.34 -12.18
C LEU A 246 -0.71 19.73 -10.82
N VAL A 247 -0.67 18.78 -9.89
CA VAL A 247 0.03 18.91 -8.61
C VAL A 247 1.21 17.95 -8.64
N VAL A 248 2.39 18.47 -8.31
CA VAL A 248 3.65 17.73 -8.23
C VAL A 248 4.13 17.78 -6.79
N GLU A 249 4.67 16.66 -6.32
CA GLU A 249 5.34 16.58 -5.03
C GLU A 249 6.81 16.93 -5.20
N GLU A 250 7.26 17.98 -4.52
CA GLU A 250 8.62 18.50 -4.58
C GLU A 250 9.33 18.33 -3.23
N PRO A 251 10.68 18.34 -3.16
CA PRO A 251 11.41 18.26 -1.89
C PRO A 251 11.10 19.47 -0.99
N GLY A 252 10.60 19.22 0.23
CA GLY A 252 10.10 20.27 1.12
C GLY A 252 11.21 21.14 1.71
N ALA A 253 10.99 22.45 1.74
CA ALA A 253 11.88 23.37 2.43
C ALA A 253 11.71 23.24 3.96
N ALA A 254 12.82 23.22 4.71
CA ALA A 254 12.80 23.08 6.18
C ALA A 254 12.08 24.23 6.92
N SER A 255 11.71 25.30 6.22
CA SER A 255 10.91 26.43 6.70
C SER A 255 9.40 26.15 6.76
N ASP A 256 8.87 25.21 5.96
CA ASP A 256 7.42 25.00 5.84
C ASP A 256 6.82 24.11 6.94
N ALA A 257 7.68 23.60 7.85
CA ALA A 257 7.31 22.94 9.10
C ALA A 257 6.45 23.79 10.06
N GLY A 258 6.14 25.05 9.69
CA GLY A 258 5.16 25.90 10.37
C GLY A 258 3.71 25.77 9.88
N ARG A 259 3.41 24.95 8.86
CA ARG A 259 2.02 24.75 8.35
C ARG A 259 1.52 23.30 8.34
N ASP A 260 2.36 22.31 8.12
CA ASP A 260 1.95 20.90 8.09
C ASP A 260 2.38 20.17 9.37
N THR A 261 1.44 19.47 10.03
CA THR A 261 1.65 18.81 11.34
C THR A 261 1.96 17.32 11.25
N ASP A 262 2.14 16.77 10.05
CA ASP A 262 2.50 15.37 9.82
C ASP A 262 4.00 15.23 9.47
N PRO A 263 4.84 14.63 10.34
CA PRO A 263 6.26 14.42 10.09
C PRO A 263 6.61 13.49 8.91
N ASP A 264 5.64 12.73 8.37
CA ASP A 264 5.81 12.02 7.09
C ASP A 264 5.68 12.99 5.90
N LEU A 265 4.83 14.03 6.01
CA LEU A 265 4.64 15.02 4.96
C LEU A 265 5.73 16.11 4.96
N THR A 266 6.29 16.51 6.10
CA THR A 266 7.28 17.62 6.18
C THR A 266 8.57 17.45 5.35
N SER A 267 8.80 16.28 4.73
CA SER A 267 9.91 16.06 3.78
C SER A 267 9.60 16.53 2.35
N PHE A 268 8.33 16.83 2.04
CA PHE A 268 7.84 17.12 0.71
C PHE A 268 6.79 18.25 0.73
N CYS A 269 6.60 18.96 -0.37
CA CYS A 269 5.53 19.94 -0.53
C CYS A 269 4.74 19.69 -1.83
N PRO A 270 3.39 19.78 -1.80
CA PRO A 270 2.58 19.75 -3.01
C PRO A 270 2.61 21.12 -3.68
N VAL A 271 3.21 21.21 -4.87
CA VAL A 271 3.24 22.43 -5.70
C VAL A 271 2.24 22.24 -6.84
N ALA A 272 1.30 23.18 -6.96
CA ALA A 272 0.28 23.18 -8.01
C ALA A 272 0.68 24.11 -9.15
N TYR A 273 0.83 23.53 -10.35
CA TYR A 273 1.27 24.24 -11.55
C TYR A 273 0.10 25.03 -12.18
N THR A 274 0.36 25.77 -13.26
CA THR A 274 -0.61 26.66 -13.93
C THR A 274 -1.95 25.98 -14.21
N PRO A 275 -3.08 26.44 -13.60
CA PRO A 275 -4.41 25.91 -13.88
C PRO A 275 -4.83 26.17 -15.32
N VAL A 276 -5.44 25.16 -15.95
CA VAL A 276 -5.89 25.21 -17.35
C VAL A 276 -7.39 24.94 -17.42
N GLU A 277 -8.12 25.81 -18.12
CA GLU A 277 -9.51 25.63 -18.48
C GLU A 277 -9.65 24.64 -19.63
N CYS A 278 -10.64 23.75 -19.52
CA CYS A 278 -11.14 22.92 -20.62
C CYS A 278 -12.35 23.62 -21.24
N ALA A 279 -12.12 24.37 -22.33
CA ALA A 279 -13.17 25.11 -23.02
C ALA A 279 -13.80 24.23 -24.11
N PHE A 280 -15.04 23.82 -23.84
CA PHE A 280 -15.87 22.92 -24.63
C PHE A 280 -16.42 23.53 -25.94
N GLY A 281 -16.66 22.68 -26.94
CA GLY A 281 -17.33 23.04 -28.18
C GLY A 281 -18.85 23.27 -28.04
N PRO A 282 -19.52 23.84 -29.07
CA PRO A 282 -20.95 24.17 -29.00
C PRO A 282 -21.85 22.94 -28.78
N GLY A 283 -22.55 22.91 -27.65
CA GLY A 283 -23.45 21.80 -27.28
C GLY A 283 -22.79 20.68 -26.45
N GLU A 284 -21.53 20.87 -26.04
CA GLU A 284 -20.87 20.12 -24.97
C GLU A 284 -20.75 21.01 -23.72
N ASP A 285 -20.87 20.43 -22.52
CA ASP A 285 -20.50 21.15 -21.28
C ASP A 285 -19.82 20.28 -20.20
N PHE A 286 -19.42 19.03 -20.51
CA PHE A 286 -18.60 18.17 -19.65
C PHE A 286 -17.86 17.10 -20.46
N LYS A 287 -16.77 16.54 -19.91
CA LYS A 287 -16.03 15.44 -20.54
C LYS A 287 -16.81 14.12 -20.49
N HIS A 288 -17.09 13.54 -21.66
CA HIS A 288 -17.56 12.16 -21.85
C HIS A 288 -16.55 11.38 -22.70
N PHE A 289 -16.71 10.05 -22.82
CA PHE A 289 -15.70 9.17 -23.43
C PHE A 289 -15.31 9.60 -24.85
N ASN A 290 -16.29 9.78 -25.74
CA ASN A 290 -16.06 10.12 -27.14
C ASN A 290 -15.34 11.49 -27.27
N LEU A 291 -15.73 12.49 -26.47
CA LEU A 291 -15.09 13.81 -26.45
C LEU A 291 -13.62 13.78 -25.95
N LYS A 292 -13.22 12.72 -25.25
CA LYS A 292 -11.85 12.54 -24.75
C LYS A 292 -10.96 11.73 -25.70
N TRP A 293 -11.52 10.78 -26.46
CA TRP A 293 -10.74 9.79 -27.22
C TRP A 293 -11.09 9.68 -28.72
N GLU A 294 -12.20 10.28 -29.17
CA GLU A 294 -12.66 10.24 -30.58
C GLU A 294 -12.74 11.63 -31.21
N ASP A 295 -13.13 12.66 -30.44
CA ASP A 295 -13.32 14.05 -30.87
C ASP A 295 -12.50 15.05 -30.03
N TYR A 296 -11.23 14.71 -29.75
CA TYR A 296 -10.33 15.54 -28.94
C TYR A 296 -10.09 16.94 -29.56
N GLU A 297 -10.25 17.09 -30.89
CA GLU A 297 -10.10 18.38 -31.59
C GLU A 297 -11.18 19.42 -31.22
N SER A 298 -12.33 19.01 -30.68
CA SER A 298 -13.37 19.94 -30.25
C SER A 298 -13.20 20.45 -28.79
N LEU A 299 -12.19 19.96 -28.07
CA LEU A 299 -11.72 20.51 -26.81
C LEU A 299 -10.62 21.55 -27.03
N SER A 300 -10.73 22.73 -26.42
CA SER A 300 -9.66 23.73 -26.40
C SER A 300 -9.13 23.97 -24.98
N TRP A 301 -7.81 23.79 -24.80
CA TRP A 301 -7.11 24.08 -23.54
C TRP A 301 -6.66 25.54 -23.49
N ARG A 302 -6.84 26.20 -22.34
CA ARG A 302 -6.49 27.62 -22.15
C ARG A 302 -5.96 27.85 -20.73
N PRO A 303 -4.87 28.62 -20.51
CA PRO A 303 -4.47 29.00 -19.16
C PRO A 303 -5.59 29.78 -18.45
N CYS A 304 -5.75 29.60 -17.13
CA CYS A 304 -6.65 30.43 -16.35
C CYS A 304 -6.19 31.90 -16.43
N ALA A 305 -7.04 32.77 -16.97
CA ALA A 305 -6.69 34.16 -17.25
C ALA A 305 -6.83 35.06 -16.00
N GLU A 306 -7.48 34.57 -14.96
CA GLU A 306 -7.85 35.30 -13.75
C GLU A 306 -6.95 34.91 -12.56
N PRO A 307 -5.96 35.75 -12.16
CA PRO A 307 -4.95 35.33 -11.17
C PRO A 307 -5.53 34.91 -9.81
N GLU A 308 -6.58 35.59 -9.34
CA GLU A 308 -7.25 35.23 -8.09
C GLU A 308 -7.97 33.87 -8.17
N LEU A 309 -8.46 33.47 -9.34
CA LEU A 309 -9.05 32.15 -9.55
C LEU A 309 -7.95 31.10 -9.69
N ALA A 310 -6.85 31.42 -10.39
CA ALA A 310 -5.71 30.52 -10.55
C ALA A 310 -5.09 30.16 -9.19
N GLU A 311 -4.83 31.12 -8.31
CA GLU A 311 -4.28 30.84 -6.97
C GLU A 311 -5.27 30.08 -6.06
N ARG A 312 -6.59 30.34 -6.18
CA ARG A 312 -7.61 29.55 -5.47
C ARG A 312 -7.71 28.11 -5.99
N LEU A 313 -7.55 27.89 -7.30
CA LEU A 313 -7.48 26.56 -7.93
C LEU A 313 -6.21 25.81 -7.51
N LYS A 314 -5.06 26.47 -7.49
CA LYS A 314 -3.80 25.90 -6.96
C LYS A 314 -3.95 25.47 -5.51
N ALA A 315 -4.45 26.35 -4.64
CA ALA A 315 -4.68 26.02 -3.23
C ALA A 315 -5.60 24.81 -3.07
N ALA A 316 -6.75 24.79 -3.76
CA ALA A 316 -7.68 23.66 -3.74
C ALA A 316 -7.04 22.36 -4.26
N ALA A 317 -6.11 22.43 -5.21
CA ALA A 317 -5.38 21.28 -5.74
C ALA A 317 -4.33 20.76 -4.75
N CYS A 318 -3.52 21.63 -4.14
CA CYS A 318 -2.58 21.29 -3.07
C CYS A 318 -3.30 20.65 -1.87
N ASP A 319 -4.43 21.22 -1.45
CA ASP A 319 -5.18 20.72 -0.30
C ASP A 319 -5.96 19.43 -0.63
N THR A 320 -6.42 19.25 -1.86
CA THR A 320 -6.90 17.94 -2.35
C THR A 320 -5.79 16.89 -2.27
N PHE A 321 -4.59 17.22 -2.76
CA PHE A 321 -3.44 16.31 -2.76
C PHE A 321 -3.03 15.91 -1.33
N ARG A 322 -3.00 16.87 -0.38
CA ARG A 322 -2.83 16.56 1.06
C ARG A 322 -3.92 15.63 1.57
N ALA A 323 -5.19 15.95 1.28
CA ALA A 323 -6.34 15.20 1.76
C ALA A 323 -6.31 13.73 1.32
N THR A 324 -5.95 13.47 0.06
CA THR A 324 -5.82 12.11 -0.48
C THR A 324 -4.47 11.44 -0.19
N ARG A 325 -3.61 12.05 0.65
CA ARG A 325 -2.23 11.59 0.95
C ARG A 325 -1.43 11.31 -0.32
N GLY A 326 -1.46 12.27 -1.24
CA GLY A 326 -0.85 12.20 -2.56
C GLY A 326 0.65 11.92 -2.54
N VAL A 327 1.13 11.26 -3.60
CA VAL A 327 2.52 10.84 -3.76
C VAL A 327 2.98 11.10 -5.19
N SER A 328 4.16 11.70 -5.35
CA SER A 328 4.84 12.06 -6.60
C SER A 328 4.11 13.07 -7.49
N TYR A 329 2.94 12.75 -8.06
CA TYR A 329 2.13 13.70 -8.85
C TYR A 329 0.69 13.22 -9.06
N GLY A 330 -0.21 14.15 -9.38
CA GLY A 330 -1.59 13.86 -9.79
C GLY A 330 -2.31 15.10 -10.32
N ARG A 331 -3.30 14.89 -11.21
CA ARG A 331 -4.06 15.98 -11.85
C ARG A 331 -5.45 16.12 -11.23
N CYS A 332 -5.71 17.23 -10.54
CA CYS A 332 -7.01 17.55 -9.98
C CYS A 332 -7.90 18.17 -11.07
N ASP A 333 -9.11 17.64 -11.26
CA ASP A 333 -10.12 18.18 -12.17
C ASP A 333 -11.26 18.83 -11.35
N PHE A 334 -11.59 20.08 -11.68
CA PHE A 334 -12.50 20.95 -10.94
C PHE A 334 -13.59 21.53 -11.83
N ARG A 335 -14.72 21.94 -11.22
CA ARG A 335 -15.66 22.89 -11.85
C ARG A 335 -15.80 24.16 -11.01
N VAL A 336 -15.99 25.27 -11.71
CA VAL A 336 -16.13 26.61 -11.12
C VAL A 336 -17.47 27.18 -11.57
N ASP A 337 -18.36 27.40 -10.60
CA ASP A 337 -19.73 27.85 -10.86
C ASP A 337 -19.84 29.36 -11.17
N ALA A 338 -21.06 29.84 -11.39
CA ALA A 338 -21.34 31.25 -11.68
C ALA A 338 -21.11 32.21 -10.49
N ALA A 339 -20.94 31.71 -9.26
CA ALA A 339 -20.52 32.50 -8.09
C ALA A 339 -18.98 32.47 -7.92
N GLY A 340 -18.26 31.69 -8.73
CA GLY A 340 -16.82 31.49 -8.60
C GLY A 340 -16.44 30.48 -7.52
N ASP A 341 -17.36 29.62 -7.08
CA ASP A 341 -17.07 28.54 -6.14
C ASP A 341 -16.43 27.34 -6.86
N ILE A 342 -15.36 26.80 -6.27
CA ILE A 342 -14.54 25.72 -6.83
C ILE A 342 -14.98 24.39 -6.23
N TYR A 343 -15.36 23.43 -7.08
CA TYR A 343 -15.81 22.10 -6.70
C TYR A 343 -14.90 21.02 -7.30
N LEU A 344 -14.32 20.16 -6.47
CA LEU A 344 -13.53 19.02 -6.90
C LEU A 344 -14.41 17.94 -7.54
N LEU A 345 -14.10 17.55 -8.78
CA LEU A 345 -14.71 16.38 -9.43
C LEU A 345 -14.00 15.11 -8.98
N GLU A 346 -12.68 15.09 -9.15
CA GLU A 346 -11.75 13.98 -8.88
C GLU A 346 -10.29 14.44 -8.92
N ILE A 347 -9.39 13.63 -8.34
CA ILE A 347 -7.95 13.69 -8.63
C ILE A 347 -7.58 12.46 -9.46
N ASN A 348 -6.66 12.64 -10.41
CA ASN A 348 -6.12 11.57 -11.26
C ASN A 348 -4.65 11.34 -10.88
N PRO A 349 -4.34 10.38 -9.99
CA PRO A 349 -2.98 9.86 -9.81
C PRO A 349 -2.47 9.24 -11.12
N ASN A 350 -1.15 9.17 -11.32
CA ASN A 350 -0.52 8.57 -12.51
C ASN A 350 -1.10 9.06 -13.86
N CYS A 351 -1.60 10.30 -13.91
CA CYS A 351 -2.24 10.84 -15.10
C CYS A 351 -1.30 10.85 -16.32
N GLY A 352 -1.83 10.52 -17.50
CA GLY A 352 -1.11 10.57 -18.77
C GLY A 352 -0.37 11.89 -18.98
N VAL A 353 0.95 11.79 -19.15
CA VAL A 353 1.95 12.86 -19.19
C VAL A 353 3.20 12.34 -19.90
N LEU A 354 4.09 13.23 -20.34
CA LEU A 354 5.30 12.93 -21.10
C LEU A 354 4.98 12.29 -22.47
N TYR A 355 3.82 12.59 -23.05
CA TYR A 355 3.44 12.14 -24.40
C TYR A 355 4.40 12.69 -25.47
N PRO A 356 4.48 12.07 -26.67
CA PRO A 356 5.35 12.57 -27.75
C PRO A 356 5.08 14.06 -28.08
N PRO A 357 6.12 14.87 -28.36
CA PRO A 357 5.93 16.28 -28.70
C PRO A 357 4.92 16.48 -29.84
N GLY A 358 3.92 17.33 -29.62
CA GLY A 358 2.79 17.54 -30.52
C GLY A 358 1.56 16.64 -30.28
N LEU A 359 1.67 15.59 -29.46
CA LEU A 359 0.55 14.75 -28.98
C LEU A 359 0.23 15.05 -27.51
N HIS A 360 0.28 16.32 -27.11
CA HIS A 360 0.25 16.73 -25.70
C HIS A 360 -1.12 16.44 -25.04
N GLY A 361 -1.09 15.72 -23.92
CA GLY A 361 -2.21 15.65 -23.00
C GLY A 361 -2.37 16.94 -22.20
N SER A 362 -3.40 17.00 -21.33
CA SER A 362 -3.62 18.15 -20.44
C SER A 362 -2.45 18.44 -19.51
N ALA A 363 -1.78 17.41 -18.99
CA ALA A 363 -0.59 17.56 -18.15
C ALA A 363 0.60 18.13 -18.95
N ASP A 364 0.84 17.63 -20.17
CA ASP A 364 1.90 18.16 -21.06
C ASP A 364 1.61 19.59 -21.52
N TYR A 365 0.34 19.95 -21.70
CA TYR A 365 -0.04 21.32 -21.98
C TYR A 365 0.31 22.23 -20.79
N ILE A 366 -0.05 21.85 -19.55
CA ILE A 366 0.33 22.60 -18.33
C ILE A 366 1.86 22.77 -18.23
N LEU A 367 2.62 21.69 -18.41
CA LEU A 367 4.09 21.70 -18.39
C LEU A 367 4.70 22.58 -19.51
N SER A 368 3.98 22.81 -20.61
CA SER A 368 4.43 23.70 -21.70
C SER A 368 4.16 25.20 -21.47
N LEU A 369 3.47 25.58 -20.39
CA LEU A 369 3.11 26.99 -20.11
C LEU A 369 4.12 27.77 -19.28
N ASP A 370 4.93 27.08 -18.46
CA ASP A 370 5.79 27.71 -17.46
C ASP A 370 7.24 27.18 -17.54
N PRO A 371 8.21 28.01 -17.98
CA PRO A 371 9.61 27.62 -18.06
C PRO A 371 10.28 27.27 -16.71
N GLU A 372 9.70 27.64 -15.56
CA GLU A 372 10.22 27.25 -14.25
C GLU A 372 9.74 25.86 -13.82
N HIS A 373 8.59 25.42 -14.35
CA HIS A 373 7.91 24.15 -14.04
C HIS A 373 7.71 23.27 -15.29
N ASP A 374 8.70 23.26 -16.18
CA ASP A 374 8.61 22.57 -17.48
C ASP A 374 8.76 21.04 -17.37
N HIS A 375 8.65 20.32 -18.49
CA HIS A 375 8.85 18.86 -18.54
C HIS A 375 10.23 18.41 -18.01
N ALA A 376 11.27 19.22 -18.22
CA ALA A 376 12.64 18.89 -17.82
C ALA A 376 12.88 19.16 -16.33
N HIS A 377 12.19 20.13 -15.74
CA HIS A 377 12.02 20.31 -14.30
C HIS A 377 11.27 19.10 -13.73
N PHE A 378 10.04 18.84 -14.23
CA PHE A 378 9.14 17.80 -13.74
C PHE A 378 9.84 16.44 -13.62
N LEU A 379 10.53 16.00 -14.68
CA LEU A 379 11.35 14.78 -14.65
C LEU A 379 12.38 14.79 -13.51
N SER A 380 13.15 15.88 -13.36
CA SER A 380 14.16 15.95 -12.31
C SER A 380 13.57 15.93 -10.89
N THR A 381 12.41 16.57 -10.72
CA THR A 381 11.68 16.66 -9.45
C THR A 381 11.08 15.31 -9.04
N ILE A 382 10.38 14.61 -9.94
CA ILE A 382 9.82 13.29 -9.62
C ILE A 382 10.90 12.23 -9.39
N PHE A 383 12.06 12.30 -10.07
CA PHE A 383 13.19 11.42 -9.77
C PHE A 383 13.85 11.73 -8.42
N ALA A 384 14.00 13.01 -8.08
CA ALA A 384 14.54 13.43 -6.79
C ALA A 384 13.63 12.98 -5.63
N THR A 385 12.30 13.15 -5.74
CA THR A 385 11.37 12.69 -4.69
C THR A 385 11.24 11.17 -4.63
N ALA A 386 11.27 10.46 -5.76
CA ALA A 386 11.34 8.99 -5.80
C ALA A 386 12.56 8.43 -5.06
N ILE A 387 13.76 8.96 -5.33
CA ILE A 387 15.01 8.51 -4.71
C ILE A 387 15.08 8.91 -3.23
N THR A 388 14.57 10.10 -2.87
CA THR A 388 14.48 10.57 -1.49
C THR A 388 13.52 9.70 -0.67
N ARG A 389 12.32 9.42 -1.20
CA ARG A 389 11.33 8.51 -0.60
C ARG A 389 11.89 7.10 -0.43
N HIS A 390 12.55 6.57 -1.45
CA HIS A 390 13.24 5.27 -1.37
C HIS A 390 14.30 5.25 -0.27
N SER A 391 15.07 6.32 -0.12
CA SER A 391 16.09 6.45 0.93
C SER A 391 15.48 6.55 2.32
N LEU A 392 14.41 7.34 2.49
CA LEU A 392 13.72 7.54 3.77
C LEU A 392 13.02 6.29 4.29
N ARG A 393 12.53 5.41 3.41
CA ARG A 393 11.84 4.16 3.77
C ARG A 393 12.76 2.95 3.96
N GLN A 394 14.08 3.09 3.80
CA GLN A 394 14.99 1.96 4.03
C GLN A 394 14.92 1.49 5.48
N PRO A 395 14.84 0.16 5.73
CA PRO A 395 14.82 -0.35 7.08
C PRO A 395 16.16 -0.08 7.77
N LYS A 396 16.14 0.77 8.81
CA LYS A 396 17.31 0.94 9.70
C LYS A 396 17.57 -0.28 10.58
N VAL A 397 16.55 -1.12 10.77
CA VAL A 397 16.54 -2.25 11.69
C VAL A 397 15.87 -3.48 11.07
N ALA A 398 16.24 -4.67 11.51
CA ALA A 398 15.63 -5.93 11.09
C ALA A 398 15.32 -6.86 12.28
N PRO A 399 14.23 -7.66 12.22
CA PRO A 399 13.96 -8.69 13.20
C PRO A 399 14.91 -9.88 13.04
N VAL A 400 15.50 -10.35 14.14
CA VAL A 400 16.36 -11.53 14.20
C VAL A 400 16.05 -12.38 15.44
N PHE A 401 16.42 -13.66 15.39
CA PHE A 401 16.23 -14.58 16.51
C PHE A 401 17.53 -14.72 17.33
N PHE A 402 17.52 -14.21 18.55
CA PHE A 402 18.60 -14.34 19.52
C PHE A 402 18.50 -15.69 20.24
N ARG A 403 19.55 -16.50 20.18
CA ARG A 403 19.65 -17.74 20.96
C ARG A 403 20.18 -17.42 22.36
N ARG A 404 19.54 -17.97 23.41
CA ARG A 404 20.17 -18.00 24.74
C ARG A 404 21.49 -18.76 24.64
N PRO A 405 22.62 -18.24 25.15
CA PRO A 405 23.73 -19.11 25.51
C PRO A 405 23.22 -20.10 26.57
N PRO A 406 23.64 -21.38 26.53
CA PRO A 406 23.25 -22.32 27.57
C PRO A 406 23.73 -21.79 28.93
N ARG A 407 22.86 -21.82 29.95
CA ARG A 407 23.28 -21.50 31.33
C ARG A 407 24.47 -22.39 31.67
N PRO A 408 25.59 -21.86 32.21
CA PRO A 408 26.64 -22.70 32.75
C PRO A 408 26.02 -23.54 33.87
N VAL A 409 26.09 -24.87 33.72
CA VAL A 409 25.66 -25.79 34.76
C VAL A 409 26.58 -25.54 35.96
N PRO A 410 26.04 -25.26 37.17
CA PRO A 410 26.88 -25.15 38.36
C PRO A 410 27.69 -26.43 38.53
N GLU A 411 29.00 -26.32 38.73
CA GLU A 411 29.83 -27.49 39.02
C GLU A 411 29.26 -28.19 40.26
N GLN A 412 28.67 -29.37 40.07
CA GLN A 412 28.27 -30.20 41.18
C GLN A 412 29.55 -30.61 41.91
N HIS A 413 29.74 -30.10 43.13
CA HIS A 413 30.84 -30.53 43.99
C HIS A 413 30.88 -32.06 44.01
N GLN A 414 32.02 -32.62 43.62
CA GLN A 414 32.19 -34.06 43.45
C GLN A 414 32.01 -34.76 44.81
N HIS A 415 30.81 -35.25 45.08
CA HIS A 415 30.61 -36.24 46.13
C HIS A 415 31.44 -37.47 45.75
N GLN A 416 32.48 -37.74 46.53
CA GLN A 416 33.30 -38.93 46.36
C GLN A 416 32.39 -40.17 46.40
N PRO A 417 32.38 -41.00 45.35
CA PRO A 417 31.59 -42.23 45.37
C PRO A 417 32.19 -43.18 46.41
N HIS A 418 31.37 -43.59 47.38
CA HIS A 418 31.75 -44.63 48.33
C HIS A 418 31.90 -45.95 47.56
N VAL A 419 33.07 -46.57 47.63
CA VAL A 419 33.38 -47.82 46.93
C VAL A 419 32.70 -49.01 47.63
N PRO A 420 32.03 -49.90 46.86
CA PRO A 420 31.89 -51.33 47.14
C PRO A 420 32.90 -52.12 46.28
N GLU A 421 33.29 -53.30 46.75
CA GLU A 421 34.41 -54.08 46.18
C GLU A 421 34.04 -54.94 44.96
N ASP A 422 35.08 -55.30 44.20
CA ASP A 422 35.21 -56.26 43.09
C ASP A 422 33.97 -57.03 42.56
N ASP A 423 33.79 -56.96 41.23
CA ASP A 423 33.83 -58.19 40.41
C ASP A 423 34.44 -57.92 39.01
N ALA A 424 34.96 -58.96 38.37
CA ALA A 424 35.89 -58.89 37.23
C ALA A 424 35.21 -58.62 35.86
N PRO A 425 35.93 -58.03 34.87
CA PRO A 425 35.31 -57.43 33.69
C PRO A 425 34.80 -58.45 32.66
N ARG A 426 33.63 -58.14 32.06
CA ARG A 426 33.15 -58.75 30.82
C ARG A 426 32.87 -57.68 29.78
N THR A 427 33.63 -57.69 28.68
CA THR A 427 33.43 -56.83 27.51
C THR A 427 32.21 -57.29 26.69
N PRO A 428 31.18 -56.44 26.48
CA PRO A 428 30.17 -56.69 25.45
C PRO A 428 30.75 -56.28 24.09
N THR A 429 30.68 -57.18 23.11
CA THR A 429 31.02 -56.89 21.71
C THR A 429 29.94 -56.04 21.03
N CYS A 430 30.30 -55.42 19.90
CA CYS A 430 29.41 -54.56 19.12
C CYS A 430 28.31 -55.37 18.39
N GLU A 431 27.23 -55.73 19.08
CA GLU A 431 26.10 -56.43 18.43
C GLU A 431 24.74 -56.24 19.16
N ALA A 432 24.34 -54.99 19.39
CA ALA A 432 23.03 -54.64 19.99
C ALA A 432 22.26 -53.51 19.29
N ALA A 433 22.78 -52.94 18.19
CA ALA A 433 22.16 -51.80 17.49
C ALA A 433 21.16 -52.20 16.37
N ALA A 434 20.90 -53.49 16.17
CA ALA A 434 20.14 -54.01 15.03
C ALA A 434 18.65 -54.33 15.34
N ALA A 435 18.20 -54.24 16.60
CA ALA A 435 16.88 -54.71 17.03
C ALA A 435 15.80 -53.61 17.19
N SER A 436 16.18 -52.32 17.13
CA SER A 436 15.23 -51.19 17.30
C SER A 436 14.76 -50.54 15.99
N ALA A 437 15.38 -50.88 14.85
CA ALA A 437 15.03 -50.30 13.55
C ALA A 437 13.84 -51.00 12.85
N ALA A 438 13.47 -52.21 13.29
CA ALA A 438 12.47 -53.05 12.62
C ALA A 438 11.00 -52.76 13.01
N ALA A 439 10.75 -51.92 14.02
CA ALA A 439 9.40 -51.63 14.52
C ALA A 439 8.74 -50.39 13.88
N ALA A 440 9.52 -49.49 13.27
CA ALA A 440 9.02 -48.21 12.73
C ALA A 440 8.56 -48.27 11.26
N ALA A 441 8.91 -49.33 10.53
CA ALA A 441 8.65 -49.42 9.08
C ALA A 441 7.19 -49.81 8.73
N THR A 442 6.42 -50.37 9.66
CA THR A 442 5.15 -51.05 9.40
C THR A 442 3.90 -50.17 9.59
N ALA A 443 4.07 -48.86 9.84
CA ALA A 443 2.96 -47.94 10.12
C ALA A 443 2.60 -46.98 8.96
N VAL A 444 3.46 -46.85 7.94
CA VAL A 444 3.31 -45.82 6.88
C VAL A 444 2.77 -46.38 5.56
N ALA A 445 2.81 -47.71 5.38
CA ALA A 445 2.45 -48.38 4.12
C ALA A 445 0.95 -48.72 3.94
N ALA A 446 0.06 -48.20 4.81
CA ALA A 446 -1.31 -48.72 4.96
C ALA A 446 -2.45 -47.70 4.72
N ALA A 447 -2.16 -46.52 4.15
CA ALA A 447 -3.14 -45.41 4.06
C ALA A 447 -3.33 -44.78 2.67
N LEU A 448 -2.60 -45.24 1.63
CA LEU A 448 -2.66 -44.64 0.29
C LEU A 448 -2.48 -45.67 -0.84
N SER A 449 -3.58 -46.31 -1.27
CA SER A 449 -3.87 -46.70 -2.68
C SER A 449 -5.17 -47.50 -2.78
N LEU A 450 -5.84 -47.41 -3.94
CA LEU A 450 -7.01 -48.18 -4.40
C LEU A 450 -8.33 -47.94 -3.64
N GLU A 451 -9.24 -47.19 -4.26
CA GLU A 451 -10.50 -47.75 -4.81
C GLU A 451 -10.88 -46.94 -6.07
N ASP A 452 -11.22 -47.62 -7.18
CA ASP A 452 -12.08 -47.10 -8.25
C ASP A 452 -12.65 -48.23 -9.13
N HIS A 453 -13.79 -47.96 -9.77
CA HIS A 453 -14.43 -48.65 -10.92
C HIS A 453 -15.03 -50.07 -10.76
N THR A 454 -16.37 -50.12 -10.78
CA THR A 454 -17.25 -50.99 -11.63
C THR A 454 -17.23 -52.54 -11.45
N ASP A 455 -18.30 -53.32 -11.73
CA ASP A 455 -19.64 -53.02 -12.26
C ASP A 455 -20.72 -53.98 -11.72
N GLY A 456 -21.99 -53.76 -12.11
CA GLY A 456 -23.18 -54.31 -11.45
C GLY A 456 -23.56 -55.79 -11.65
N VAL A 457 -24.57 -56.20 -10.86
CA VAL A 457 -25.38 -57.42 -11.02
C VAL A 457 -26.86 -57.04 -10.84
N ALA A 458 -27.77 -57.65 -11.60
CA ALA A 458 -29.21 -57.35 -11.57
C ALA A 458 -30.04 -58.49 -10.95
N THR A 459 -31.18 -58.18 -10.32
CA THR A 459 -32.52 -58.70 -10.68
C THR A 459 -33.65 -58.25 -9.72
N ALA A 460 -34.90 -58.38 -10.20
CA ALA A 460 -36.16 -58.56 -9.46
C ALA A 460 -37.02 -57.34 -9.01
N THR A 461 -38.15 -57.18 -9.73
CA THR A 461 -39.53 -56.94 -9.25
C THR A 461 -40.04 -55.55 -8.77
N ALA A 462 -40.74 -54.88 -9.71
CA ALA A 462 -42.20 -54.63 -9.69
C ALA A 462 -42.80 -53.23 -9.37
N SER A 463 -43.90 -52.93 -10.08
CA SER A 463 -44.87 -51.79 -9.95
C SER A 463 -44.38 -50.37 -10.34
N SER A 464 -45.20 -49.44 -10.87
CA SER A 464 -46.46 -49.52 -11.67
C SER A 464 -46.91 -48.11 -12.15
N GLY A 465 -47.52 -47.99 -13.36
CA GLY A 465 -48.14 -46.76 -13.92
C GLY A 465 -47.26 -46.07 -14.99
N SER A 466 -47.73 -45.72 -16.21
CA SER A 466 -48.86 -44.87 -16.69
C SER A 466 -48.52 -43.36 -16.64
N ASP A 467 -48.71 -42.53 -17.68
CA ASP A 467 -49.45 -42.72 -18.95
C ASP A 467 -48.96 -41.78 -20.12
N SER A 468 -49.70 -41.78 -21.23
CA SER A 468 -49.64 -40.99 -22.49
C SER A 468 -49.67 -39.44 -22.36
N GLY A 469 -49.54 -38.60 -23.40
CA GLY A 469 -49.36 -38.77 -24.87
C GLY A 469 -49.14 -37.39 -25.57
N THR A 470 -48.41 -37.29 -26.70
CA THR A 470 -48.87 -37.25 -28.13
C THR A 470 -49.58 -35.97 -28.66
N ASN A 471 -49.19 -35.57 -29.90
CA ASN A 471 -49.81 -34.58 -30.83
C ASN A 471 -49.66 -33.07 -30.47
N SER A 472 -49.12 -32.17 -31.33
CA SER A 472 -49.42 -31.73 -32.73
C SER A 472 -50.54 -30.66 -32.81
N SER A 473 -50.57 -29.69 -33.74
CA SER A 473 -50.03 -29.63 -35.12
C SER A 473 -49.85 -28.18 -35.69
N THR A 474 -49.26 -28.09 -36.91
CA THR A 474 -49.43 -27.12 -38.05
C THR A 474 -50.20 -25.78 -37.91
N ALA A 475 -49.97 -24.71 -38.69
CA ALA A 475 -48.92 -24.19 -39.61
C ALA A 475 -49.39 -22.77 -40.13
N SER A 476 -48.92 -22.04 -41.17
CA SER A 476 -47.85 -22.11 -42.19
C SER A 476 -47.70 -20.76 -42.94
N GLY A 477 -46.47 -20.26 -43.19
CA GLY A 477 -46.13 -19.19 -44.17
C GLY A 477 -46.33 -17.74 -43.71
N ALA A 478 -45.61 -16.72 -44.22
CA ALA A 478 -44.47 -16.66 -45.16
C ALA A 478 -43.79 -15.25 -45.03
N SER A 479 -42.61 -14.90 -45.57
CA SER A 479 -41.60 -15.62 -46.37
C SER A 479 -40.20 -14.93 -46.31
N SER A 480 -39.16 -15.67 -46.73
CA SER A 480 -37.75 -15.32 -46.99
C SER A 480 -37.54 -14.23 -48.09
N PRO A 481 -36.32 -13.65 -48.35
CA PRO A 481 -34.96 -14.21 -48.11
C PRO A 481 -33.84 -13.25 -47.58
N SER A 482 -33.02 -13.65 -46.59
CA SER A 482 -31.67 -14.31 -46.70
C SER A 482 -30.46 -13.35 -46.82
N ARG A 483 -29.23 -13.65 -46.36
CA ARG A 483 -28.68 -14.63 -45.39
C ARG A 483 -27.20 -14.27 -45.11
N ILE A 484 -26.81 -14.04 -43.86
CA ILE A 484 -25.44 -14.31 -43.34
C ILE A 484 -25.60 -14.95 -41.95
N SER A 485 -24.76 -15.91 -41.61
CA SER A 485 -24.97 -16.83 -40.48
C SER A 485 -24.38 -16.37 -39.16
N LYS A 486 -25.20 -16.35 -38.10
CA LYS A 486 -24.74 -16.57 -36.71
C LYS A 486 -24.76 -18.07 -36.41
N ALA A 487 -23.82 -18.54 -35.62
CA ALA A 487 -23.87 -19.84 -34.95
C ALA A 487 -23.71 -19.62 -33.45
N SER A 488 -24.60 -20.20 -32.65
CA SER A 488 -24.60 -20.10 -31.19
C SER A 488 -24.73 -21.50 -30.59
N GLY A 489 -23.66 -22.00 -29.97
CA GLY A 489 -23.69 -23.16 -29.08
C GLY A 489 -23.66 -22.68 -27.63
N ALA A 490 -24.49 -23.27 -26.77
CA ALA A 490 -24.58 -22.87 -25.37
C ALA A 490 -24.51 -24.09 -24.44
N SER A 491 -23.50 -24.09 -23.58
CA SER A 491 -23.43 -24.83 -22.32
C SER A 491 -22.63 -23.94 -21.34
N GLY A 492 -22.88 -23.94 -20.03
CA GLY A 492 -23.68 -24.90 -19.26
C GLY A 492 -22.75 -25.65 -18.31
N ALA A 493 -22.12 -24.92 -17.38
CA ALA A 493 -21.05 -25.42 -16.53
C ALA A 493 -21.44 -25.38 -15.05
N ALA A 494 -21.30 -26.53 -14.37
CA ALA A 494 -21.34 -26.63 -12.91
C ALA A 494 -20.49 -27.82 -12.45
N ALA A 495 -19.59 -27.57 -11.50
CA ALA A 495 -18.87 -28.48 -10.60
C ALA A 495 -18.59 -29.95 -11.01
N ALA A 496 -17.29 -30.30 -11.12
CA ALA A 496 -16.70 -31.39 -10.32
C ALA A 496 -15.16 -31.36 -10.30
N ASN A 497 -14.59 -31.98 -9.28
CA ASN A 497 -13.16 -32.12 -8.95
C ASN A 497 -12.32 -32.83 -10.03
N GLY A 498 -10.99 -32.59 -10.03
CA GLY A 498 -10.03 -33.52 -10.65
C GLY A 498 -8.71 -32.88 -11.11
N ALA A 499 -7.71 -32.82 -10.22
CA ALA A 499 -6.35 -32.40 -10.57
C ALA A 499 -5.30 -33.33 -9.94
N THR A 500 -4.71 -34.21 -10.74
CA THR A 500 -3.53 -35.00 -10.38
C THR A 500 -2.27 -34.27 -10.84
N GLY A 501 -1.23 -34.26 -10.00
CA GLY A 501 -0.02 -33.45 -10.22
C GLY A 501 1.17 -34.21 -10.80
N VAL A 502 2.16 -33.45 -11.27
CA VAL A 502 3.54 -33.91 -11.50
C VAL A 502 4.46 -33.01 -10.66
N GLY A 503 5.34 -33.62 -9.86
CA GLY A 503 5.96 -32.93 -8.73
C GLY A 503 7.28 -32.20 -9.03
N GLY A 504 7.40 -30.97 -8.51
CA GLY A 504 8.67 -30.31 -8.20
C GLY A 504 9.00 -30.49 -6.71
N LYS A 505 10.28 -30.69 -6.36
CA LYS A 505 10.70 -30.99 -4.99
C LYS A 505 10.73 -29.72 -4.12
N SER A 506 9.71 -29.51 -3.28
CA SER A 506 9.81 -28.58 -2.16
C SER A 506 10.67 -29.17 -1.04
N SER A 507 11.46 -28.33 -0.39
CA SER A 507 12.26 -28.71 0.79
C SER A 507 11.34 -28.97 1.99
N GLN A 508 11.66 -29.99 2.79
CA GLN A 508 10.89 -30.34 3.97
C GLN A 508 10.99 -29.23 5.02
N ALA A 509 9.88 -28.57 5.32
CA ALA A 509 9.77 -27.74 6.52
C ALA A 509 9.90 -28.65 7.76
N ALA A 510 10.93 -28.44 8.56
CA ALA A 510 11.17 -29.25 9.74
C ALA A 510 10.07 -29.04 10.79
N VAL A 511 9.34 -30.10 11.12
CA VAL A 511 8.39 -30.12 12.23
C VAL A 511 9.18 -30.10 13.54
N ALA A 512 9.48 -28.90 14.04
CA ALA A 512 10.11 -28.72 15.34
C ALA A 512 9.12 -29.17 16.45
N GLY A 513 9.64 -29.95 17.40
CA GLY A 513 8.85 -30.49 18.50
C GLY A 513 8.34 -29.42 19.48
N SER A 514 7.37 -29.82 20.30
CA SER A 514 6.69 -28.94 21.25
C SER A 514 7.52 -28.66 22.51
N ASP A 515 8.34 -27.61 22.48
CA ASP A 515 8.82 -26.93 23.70
C ASP A 515 8.04 -25.62 23.88
N ALA A 516 7.15 -25.59 24.88
CA ALA A 516 6.19 -24.50 25.07
C ALA A 516 6.70 -23.40 26.02
N ALA A 517 6.92 -22.21 25.46
CA ALA A 517 6.66 -20.92 26.12
C ALA A 517 7.37 -20.59 27.47
N GLU A 518 8.69 -20.77 27.59
CA GLU A 518 9.49 -19.96 28.55
C GLU A 518 9.77 -18.53 28.02
N GLY A 519 8.71 -17.77 27.75
CA GLY A 519 8.75 -16.42 27.15
C GLY A 519 9.25 -15.29 28.06
N GLY A 520 10.26 -15.54 28.91
CA GLY A 520 10.84 -14.50 29.78
C GLY A 520 11.89 -13.65 29.05
N ALA A 521 11.76 -12.31 29.10
CA ALA A 521 12.52 -11.33 28.32
C ALA A 521 14.00 -11.12 28.76
N GLY A 522 14.73 -12.23 28.94
CA GLY A 522 16.16 -12.28 29.20
C GLY A 522 16.89 -13.19 28.20
N ALA A 523 17.85 -12.62 27.47
CA ALA A 523 18.90 -13.29 26.69
C ALA A 523 18.50 -14.24 25.54
N GLY A 524 17.22 -14.36 25.14
CA GLY A 524 16.87 -15.07 23.90
C GLY A 524 15.39 -15.02 23.54
N GLY A 525 15.10 -15.21 22.25
CA GLY A 525 13.81 -14.92 21.61
C GLY A 525 14.00 -14.04 20.38
N TRP A 526 12.91 -13.50 19.83
CA TRP A 526 12.99 -12.50 18.76
C TRP A 526 13.47 -11.15 19.31
N GLY A 527 14.02 -10.31 18.44
CA GLY A 527 14.40 -8.94 18.73
C GLY A 527 14.82 -8.19 17.48
N LEU A 528 15.15 -6.90 17.60
CA LEU A 528 15.62 -6.07 16.50
C LEU A 528 17.15 -5.86 16.55
N VAL A 529 17.80 -5.76 15.40
CA VAL A 529 19.20 -5.28 15.24
C VAL A 529 19.28 -4.10 14.28
N ALA A 530 20.25 -3.22 14.45
CA ALA A 530 20.56 -2.19 13.46
C ALA A 530 21.18 -2.80 12.19
N LEU A 531 20.67 -2.42 11.01
CA LEU A 531 21.26 -2.79 9.71
C LEU A 531 22.35 -1.80 9.26
N VAL A 532 22.22 -0.54 9.69
CA VAL A 532 23.11 0.59 9.33
C VAL A 532 23.56 1.33 10.60
N PRO A 533 24.62 2.16 10.55
CA PRO A 533 24.97 3.00 11.69
C PRO A 533 23.85 4.01 11.96
N ILE A 534 23.35 4.07 13.19
CA ILE A 534 22.31 5.03 13.60
C ILE A 534 22.92 6.03 14.58
N ARG A 535 22.77 7.34 14.32
CA ARG A 535 23.30 8.39 15.20
C ARG A 535 22.35 8.68 16.36
N ALA A 536 22.91 9.14 17.49
CA ALA A 536 22.13 9.64 18.61
C ALA A 536 21.13 10.72 18.17
N GLY A 537 19.88 10.63 18.65
CA GLY A 537 18.78 11.54 18.30
C GLY A 537 18.02 11.18 17.01
N GLU A 538 18.52 10.25 16.19
CA GLU A 538 17.75 9.76 15.04
C GLU A 538 16.58 8.85 15.47
N VAL A 539 15.49 8.90 14.70
CA VAL A 539 14.40 7.93 14.82
C VAL A 539 14.87 6.57 14.30
N VAL A 540 14.59 5.53 15.09
CA VAL A 540 14.87 4.11 14.84
C VAL A 540 13.61 3.42 14.33
N GLN A 541 12.44 3.74 14.92
CA GLN A 541 11.12 3.30 14.45
C GLN A 541 10.11 4.45 14.60
N ARG A 542 9.40 4.79 13.52
CA ARG A 542 8.28 5.73 13.53
C ARG A 542 7.00 5.00 13.92
N ASN A 543 6.42 5.35 15.07
CA ASN A 543 5.16 4.84 15.59
C ASN A 543 4.07 5.92 15.61
N GLU A 544 4.44 7.20 15.63
CA GLU A 544 3.48 8.31 15.50
C GLU A 544 2.68 8.18 14.19
N GLN A 545 1.38 8.45 14.28
CA GLN A 545 0.39 8.29 13.18
C GLN A 545 0.35 6.90 12.49
N ARG A 546 0.91 5.84 13.09
CA ARG A 546 0.81 4.47 12.54
C ARG A 546 -0.45 3.72 13.00
N PRO A 547 -0.97 2.79 12.19
CA PRO A 547 -1.98 1.84 12.65
C PRO A 547 -1.47 1.04 13.85
N ALA A 548 -2.29 0.91 14.89
CA ALA A 548 -2.00 0.13 16.09
C ALA A 548 -3.20 -0.76 16.43
N VAL A 549 -2.94 -2.02 16.81
CA VAL A 549 -4.01 -2.92 17.27
C VAL A 549 -4.25 -2.70 18.75
N LEU A 550 -5.47 -2.27 19.08
CA LEU A 550 -5.89 -1.93 20.43
C LEU A 550 -6.71 -3.04 21.05
N ALA A 551 -6.39 -3.41 22.28
CA ALA A 551 -7.17 -4.34 23.09
C ALA A 551 -7.52 -3.70 24.43
N SER A 552 -8.75 -3.92 24.90
CA SER A 552 -9.15 -3.53 26.25
C SER A 552 -9.03 -4.71 27.22
N SER A 553 -8.64 -4.42 28.47
CA SER A 553 -8.54 -5.37 29.58
C SER A 553 -9.73 -6.35 29.63
N GLY A 554 -10.96 -5.82 29.58
CA GLY A 554 -12.19 -6.60 29.61
C GLY A 554 -12.43 -7.45 28.35
N PHE A 555 -11.92 -7.06 27.18
CA PHE A 555 -11.92 -7.94 26.01
C PHE A 555 -10.94 -9.10 26.21
N VAL A 556 -9.69 -8.80 26.58
CA VAL A 556 -8.63 -9.78 26.88
C VAL A 556 -9.09 -10.81 27.92
N GLN A 557 -9.74 -10.37 29.00
CA GLN A 557 -10.28 -11.23 30.06
C GLN A 557 -11.46 -12.11 29.63
N ARG A 558 -12.31 -11.64 28.70
CA ARG A 558 -13.48 -12.41 28.23
C ARG A 558 -13.18 -13.32 27.03
N SER A 559 -12.19 -12.98 26.23
CA SER A 559 -11.96 -13.60 24.90
C SER A 559 -10.66 -14.38 24.79
N TRP A 560 -9.64 -14.13 25.62
CA TRP A 560 -8.36 -14.88 25.59
C TRP A 560 -8.17 -15.64 26.91
N PRO A 561 -8.36 -16.98 26.93
CA PRO A 561 -8.21 -17.80 28.13
C PRO A 561 -6.83 -17.67 28.77
N VAL A 562 -6.76 -17.80 30.10
CA VAL A 562 -5.50 -17.82 30.85
C VAL A 562 -4.59 -18.94 30.33
N GLY A 563 -3.31 -18.63 30.08
CA GLY A 563 -2.34 -19.56 29.51
C GLY A 563 -2.41 -19.72 27.98
N SER A 564 -3.40 -19.14 27.29
CA SER A 564 -3.46 -19.15 25.83
C SER A 564 -2.32 -18.33 25.21
N ARG A 565 -1.90 -18.67 23.99
CA ARG A 565 -0.78 -18.01 23.29
C ARG A 565 -0.99 -16.49 23.16
N GLN A 566 -2.19 -16.07 22.83
CA GLN A 566 -2.61 -14.66 22.73
C GLN A 566 -2.53 -13.95 24.08
N ARG A 567 -3.04 -14.58 25.15
CA ARG A 567 -2.97 -14.05 26.52
C ARG A 567 -1.52 -13.87 26.98
N ASN A 568 -0.69 -14.88 26.80
CA ASN A 568 0.72 -14.86 27.22
C ASN A 568 1.53 -13.82 26.41
N TRP A 569 1.19 -13.58 25.14
CA TRP A 569 1.78 -12.51 24.35
C TRP A 569 1.37 -11.11 24.80
N PHE A 570 0.10 -10.93 25.18
CA PHE A 570 -0.39 -9.67 25.73
C PHE A 570 0.36 -9.32 27.03
N GLU A 571 0.41 -10.25 27.98
CA GLU A 571 1.07 -10.06 29.29
C GLU A 571 2.59 -9.85 29.22
N ALA A 572 3.22 -10.21 28.08
CA ALA A 572 4.67 -10.08 27.84
C ALA A 572 5.08 -8.87 26.97
N TYR A 573 4.21 -8.38 26.08
CA TYR A 573 4.55 -7.38 25.06
C TYR A 573 3.57 -6.21 24.90
N ALA A 574 2.35 -6.30 25.44
CA ALA A 574 1.40 -5.19 25.33
C ALA A 574 1.81 -4.01 26.23
N TYR A 575 1.48 -2.78 25.81
CA TYR A 575 1.77 -1.57 26.57
C TYR A 575 0.54 -0.66 26.70
N PRO A 576 0.29 -0.07 27.87
CA PRO A 576 -0.88 0.77 28.11
C PRO A 576 -0.78 2.11 27.37
N ILE A 577 -1.91 2.53 26.79
CA ILE A 577 -2.16 3.91 26.37
C ILE A 577 -3.24 4.58 27.22
N GLY A 578 -4.05 3.80 27.93
CA GLY A 578 -4.96 4.21 29.00
C GLY A 578 -4.96 3.18 30.13
N GLU A 579 -5.77 3.40 31.16
CA GLU A 579 -5.80 2.49 32.34
C GLU A 579 -6.41 1.11 32.02
N GLU A 580 -7.27 1.03 31.01
CA GLU A 580 -7.98 -0.19 30.58
C GLU A 580 -7.72 -0.56 29.10
N VAL A 581 -6.82 0.16 28.41
CA VAL A 581 -6.60 0.05 26.95
C VAL A 581 -5.12 0.03 26.61
N PHE A 582 -4.73 -0.97 25.82
CA PHE A 582 -3.36 -1.34 25.51
C PHE A 582 -3.16 -1.49 24.01
N VAL A 583 -1.95 -1.20 23.52
CA VAL A 583 -1.48 -1.59 22.20
C VAL A 583 -0.89 -3.01 22.29
N THR A 584 -1.18 -3.84 21.30
CA THR A 584 -0.72 -5.24 21.20
C THR A 584 -0.37 -5.60 19.75
N TRP A 585 0.18 -6.79 19.53
CA TRP A 585 0.45 -7.33 18.19
C TRP A 585 -0.84 -7.49 17.36
N SER A 586 -0.70 -7.26 16.05
CA SER A 586 -1.68 -7.62 15.03
C SER A 586 -1.57 -9.11 14.67
N ASP A 587 -2.56 -9.62 13.93
CA ASP A 587 -2.47 -10.94 13.29
C ASP A 587 -1.53 -10.96 12.06
N ASP A 588 -0.99 -9.80 11.63
CA ASP A 588 -0.03 -9.67 10.54
C ASP A 588 1.42 -9.60 11.08
N PRO A 589 2.23 -10.66 10.93
CA PRO A 589 3.60 -10.69 11.44
C PRO A 589 4.56 -9.73 10.70
N THR A 590 4.17 -9.16 9.55
CA THR A 590 5.00 -8.16 8.85
C THR A 590 5.05 -6.83 9.60
N THR A 591 4.05 -6.52 10.42
CA THR A 591 4.02 -5.31 11.27
C THR A 591 4.62 -5.54 12.66
N TRP A 592 5.28 -6.67 12.92
CA TRP A 592 5.82 -6.99 14.24
C TRP A 592 7.22 -6.39 14.47
N ALA A 593 7.39 -5.75 15.62
CA ALA A 593 8.54 -4.93 15.98
C ALA A 593 9.11 -5.34 17.36
N PRO A 594 9.61 -6.58 17.54
CA PRO A 594 9.99 -7.10 18.85
C PRO A 594 11.14 -6.31 19.49
N LEU A 595 10.80 -5.46 20.44
CA LEU A 595 11.72 -4.54 21.13
C LEU A 595 12.15 -5.14 22.47
N ASN A 596 13.42 -5.50 22.59
CA ASN A 596 13.94 -6.20 23.78
C ASN A 596 14.37 -5.26 24.91
N HIS A 597 14.35 -5.81 26.12
CA HIS A 597 14.69 -5.08 27.34
C HIS A 597 16.20 -4.85 27.51
N SER A 598 16.59 -3.64 27.89
CA SER A 598 17.87 -3.38 28.59
C SER A 598 17.69 -2.40 29.75
N CYS A 599 18.45 -2.62 30.83
CA CYS A 599 18.56 -1.66 31.94
C CYS A 599 19.45 -0.45 31.62
N ASP A 600 20.31 -0.54 30.60
CA ASP A 600 20.96 0.61 29.96
C ASP A 600 20.69 0.52 28.45
N PRO A 601 19.55 1.04 27.96
CA PRO A 601 19.11 0.84 26.59
C PRO A 601 19.82 1.78 25.61
N ASN A 602 20.04 1.31 24.39
CA ASN A 602 20.55 2.17 23.32
C ASN A 602 19.47 3.05 22.66
N CYS A 603 18.19 2.79 22.94
CA CYS A 603 17.06 3.60 22.53
C CYS A 603 16.19 4.09 23.71
N TRP A 604 15.37 5.10 23.44
CA TRP A 604 14.38 5.69 24.35
C TRP A 604 13.20 6.26 23.55
N LEU A 605 12.13 6.72 24.21
CA LEU A 605 10.93 7.22 23.53
C LEU A 605 10.96 8.74 23.28
N ARG A 606 10.24 9.18 22.25
CA ARG A 606 9.87 10.57 21.99
C ARG A 606 8.42 10.61 21.52
N GLY A 607 7.48 10.77 22.45
CA GLY A 607 6.08 10.44 22.17
C GLY A 607 5.92 8.92 22.07
N LEU A 608 5.44 8.43 20.93
CA LEU A 608 5.40 7.01 20.58
C LEU A 608 6.65 6.53 19.83
N ASP A 609 7.41 7.43 19.19
CA ASP A 609 8.57 7.07 18.35
C ASP A 609 9.74 6.51 19.18
N LEU A 610 10.38 5.45 18.65
CA LEU A 610 11.60 4.90 19.20
C LEU A 610 12.82 5.62 18.60
N VAL A 611 13.67 6.16 19.47
CA VAL A 611 14.77 7.07 19.11
C VAL A 611 16.09 6.57 19.69
N ALA A 612 17.18 6.71 18.95
CA ALA A 612 18.51 6.34 19.42
C ALA A 612 18.97 7.29 20.54
N ARG A 613 19.22 6.74 21.75
CA ARG A 613 19.73 7.46 22.94
C ARG A 613 21.24 7.72 22.84
N ARG A 614 21.95 6.89 22.08
CA ARG A 614 23.37 7.04 21.70
C ARG A 614 23.58 6.58 20.25
N ASN A 615 24.80 6.68 19.74
CA ASN A 615 25.15 6.03 18.47
C ASN A 615 25.02 4.50 18.62
N ILE A 616 24.53 3.84 17.56
CA ILE A 616 24.28 2.39 17.47
C ILE A 616 25.05 1.85 16.27
N ALA A 617 25.79 0.75 16.45
CA ALA A 617 26.56 0.11 15.39
C ALA A 617 25.73 -0.91 14.58
N PRO A 618 26.05 -1.16 13.29
CA PRO A 618 25.47 -2.28 12.55
C PRO A 618 25.64 -3.62 13.30
N GLY A 619 24.59 -4.44 13.31
CA GLY A 619 24.52 -5.70 14.05
C GLY A 619 24.24 -5.56 15.55
N GLU A 620 24.23 -4.35 16.11
CA GLU A 620 23.91 -4.12 17.53
C GLU A 620 22.40 -4.31 17.79
N GLN A 621 22.04 -4.99 18.89
CA GLN A 621 20.65 -5.20 19.28
C GLN A 621 19.98 -3.88 19.70
N ILE A 622 18.83 -3.58 19.13
CA ILE A 622 17.98 -2.45 19.52
C ILE A 622 17.26 -2.80 20.83
N THR A 623 17.41 -1.94 21.84
CA THR A 623 16.86 -2.16 23.17
C THR A 623 16.23 -0.91 23.76
N ALA A 624 15.18 -1.11 24.56
CA ALA A 624 14.54 -0.07 25.37
C ALA A 624 14.37 -0.57 26.81
N ASP A 625 14.20 0.35 27.76
CA ASP A 625 13.85 -0.01 29.13
C ASP A 625 12.34 -0.08 29.27
N TYR A 626 11.81 -1.26 29.61
CA TYR A 626 10.37 -1.48 29.76
C TYR A 626 9.72 -0.54 30.78
N ALA A 627 10.46 -0.07 31.80
CA ALA A 627 9.99 0.92 32.77
C ALA A 627 9.61 2.29 32.14
N THR A 628 9.97 2.52 30.87
CA THR A 628 9.59 3.73 30.12
C THR A 628 8.28 3.59 29.35
N PHE A 629 7.69 2.38 29.22
CA PHE A 629 6.42 2.20 28.48
C PHE A 629 5.52 1.05 28.96
N CYS A 630 6.06 -0.10 29.34
CA CYS A 630 5.31 -1.17 29.99
C CYS A 630 5.05 -0.82 31.46
N ALA A 631 3.78 -0.70 31.84
CA ALA A 631 3.38 -0.30 33.19
C ALA A 631 2.05 -0.96 33.58
N GLY A 632 1.86 -1.22 34.88
CA GLY A 632 0.61 -1.78 35.42
C GLY A 632 0.73 -3.24 35.85
N PRO A 633 -0.36 -3.81 36.40
CA PRO A 633 -0.36 -5.15 37.00
C PRO A 633 -0.32 -6.29 35.96
N ASP A 634 -0.82 -6.05 34.74
CA ASP A 634 -0.87 -7.04 33.65
C ASP A 634 0.51 -7.30 32.98
N VAL A 635 1.54 -6.51 33.31
CA VAL A 635 2.90 -6.69 32.78
C VAL A 635 3.65 -7.74 33.61
N ALA A 636 3.93 -8.89 32.99
CA ALA A 636 4.61 -10.00 33.65
C ALA A 636 6.04 -9.64 34.11
N ALA A 637 6.34 -9.88 35.39
CA ALA A 637 7.67 -9.67 35.95
C ALA A 637 8.64 -10.81 35.59
N PHE A 638 9.86 -10.49 35.20
CA PHE A 638 10.84 -11.46 34.70
C PHE A 638 12.27 -11.24 35.25
N GLU A 639 13.07 -12.30 35.22
CA GLU A 639 14.49 -12.24 35.56
C GLU A 639 15.29 -11.74 34.35
N CYS A 640 16.07 -10.69 34.56
CA CYS A 640 16.77 -9.92 33.53
C CYS A 640 18.27 -10.25 33.52
N ASP A 641 18.79 -10.57 32.34
CA ASP A 641 20.21 -10.83 32.10
C ASP A 641 20.71 -10.04 30.88
N CYS A 642 20.36 -8.75 30.81
CA CYS A 642 20.63 -7.87 29.67
C CYS A 642 22.10 -7.43 29.52
N GLY A 643 23.05 -8.04 30.24
CA GLY A 643 24.49 -7.72 30.19
C GLY A 643 24.92 -6.34 30.72
N ALA A 644 24.01 -5.37 30.85
CA ALA A 644 24.30 -4.02 31.35
C ALA A 644 24.90 -4.04 32.77
N SER A 645 25.89 -3.18 33.01
CA SER A 645 26.57 -3.05 34.33
C SER A 645 25.62 -2.62 35.46
N CYS A 646 24.51 -1.95 35.12
CA CYS A 646 23.44 -1.55 36.03
C CYS A 646 22.18 -2.45 35.93
N CYS A 647 22.33 -3.70 35.49
CA CYS A 647 21.23 -4.66 35.39
C CYS A 647 20.51 -4.87 36.73
N ARG A 648 19.20 -4.63 36.77
CA ARG A 648 18.33 -4.82 37.95
C ARG A 648 18.21 -6.25 38.45
N ARG A 649 18.62 -7.25 37.64
CA ARG A 649 18.36 -8.69 37.80
C ARG A 649 16.90 -9.12 37.74
N ARG A 650 15.95 -8.28 38.17
CA ARG A 650 14.51 -8.49 38.03
C ARG A 650 13.83 -7.21 37.53
N VAL A 651 12.89 -7.35 36.61
CA VAL A 651 12.12 -6.25 36.02
C VAL A 651 10.64 -6.47 36.31
N THR A 652 9.90 -5.41 36.65
CA THR A 652 8.49 -5.51 37.04
C THR A 652 7.62 -4.43 36.39
N GLY A 653 6.30 -4.69 36.28
CA GLY A 653 5.30 -3.70 35.87
C GLY A 653 5.13 -2.49 36.81
N GLY A 654 5.84 -2.46 37.96
CA GLY A 654 5.91 -1.33 38.88
C GLY A 654 7.17 -0.46 38.74
N ASP A 655 8.13 -0.85 37.89
CA ASP A 655 9.44 -0.16 37.77
C ASP A 655 9.29 1.29 37.30
N TYR A 656 8.24 1.59 36.52
CA TYR A 656 7.95 2.93 35.98
C TYR A 656 7.70 4.01 37.07
N LEU A 657 7.39 3.61 38.30
CA LEU A 657 7.22 4.50 39.46
C LEU A 657 8.51 4.75 40.25
N GLN A 658 9.64 4.13 39.90
CA GLN A 658 10.87 4.31 40.68
C GLN A 658 11.51 5.69 40.43
N PRO A 659 12.19 6.32 41.42
CA PRO A 659 12.78 7.65 41.24
C PRO A 659 13.77 7.75 40.07
N TRP A 660 14.62 6.73 39.92
CA TRP A 660 15.69 6.67 38.90
C TRP A 660 15.19 6.71 37.45
N VAL A 661 13.90 6.52 37.18
CA VAL A 661 13.33 6.65 35.83
C VAL A 661 13.45 8.10 35.32
N VAL A 662 13.18 9.09 36.18
CA VAL A 662 13.36 10.52 35.80
C VAL A 662 14.84 10.88 35.73
N GLU A 663 15.66 10.38 36.65
CA GLU A 663 17.12 10.60 36.65
C GLU A 663 17.80 10.06 35.37
N ARG A 664 17.29 8.96 34.81
CA ARG A 664 17.89 8.25 33.65
C ARG A 664 17.29 8.62 32.30
N TYR A 665 15.98 8.92 32.25
CA TYR A 665 15.25 9.15 31.00
C TYR A 665 14.54 10.51 30.93
N GLY A 666 14.32 11.19 32.06
CA GLY A 666 13.63 12.48 32.11
C GLY A 666 12.25 12.41 31.44
N GLN A 667 12.09 13.10 30.30
CA GLN A 667 10.85 13.13 29.52
C GLN A 667 10.73 11.98 28.50
N HIS A 668 11.75 11.14 28.33
CA HIS A 668 11.81 10.07 27.32
C HIS A 668 11.08 8.78 27.75
N VAL A 669 9.83 8.93 28.15
CA VAL A 669 8.90 7.87 28.57
C VAL A 669 7.56 8.03 27.84
N SER A 670 6.74 6.96 27.81
CA SER A 670 5.45 7.01 27.13
C SER A 670 4.50 8.04 27.77
N PRO A 671 3.54 8.60 27.01
CA PRO A 671 2.55 9.54 27.56
C PRO A 671 1.79 8.97 28.77
N PHE A 672 1.51 7.66 28.78
CA PHE A 672 0.91 6.96 29.91
C PHE A 672 1.80 6.99 31.15
N VAL A 673 3.08 6.57 31.02
CA VAL A 673 4.04 6.57 32.14
C VAL A 673 4.24 7.98 32.69
N ALA A 674 4.42 8.98 31.82
CA ALA A 674 4.54 10.37 32.22
C ALA A 674 3.29 10.86 33.01
N ALA A 675 2.09 10.50 32.56
CA ALA A 675 0.85 10.86 33.23
C ALA A 675 0.67 10.12 34.57
N ALA A 676 1.02 8.84 34.65
CA ALA A 676 0.88 8.04 35.87
C ALA A 676 1.88 8.48 36.95
N ARG A 677 3.13 8.80 36.58
CA ARG A 677 4.11 9.41 37.48
C ARG A 677 3.65 10.76 38.04
N ARG A 678 3.05 11.63 37.21
CA ARG A 678 2.44 12.88 37.69
C ARG A 678 1.30 12.63 38.68
N ARG A 679 0.43 11.63 38.45
CA ARG A 679 -0.62 11.23 39.41
C ARG A 679 -0.04 10.74 40.75
N ALA A 680 1.13 10.09 40.72
CA ALA A 680 1.85 9.64 41.92
C ALA A 680 2.68 10.73 42.62
N GLY A 681 2.76 11.96 42.10
CA GLY A 681 3.61 13.03 42.64
C GLY A 681 5.11 12.87 42.35
N LEU A 682 5.46 12.08 41.33
CA LEU A 682 6.83 11.69 40.97
C LEU A 682 7.28 12.31 39.63
N ALA A 683 6.89 13.56 39.43
CA ALA A 683 7.06 14.34 38.20
C ALA A 683 8.52 14.73 37.91
#